data_AF-A0AAQ3U022-F1
#
_entry.id   AF-A0AAQ3U022-F1
#
_cell.length_a   1.000
_cell.length_b   1.000
_cell.length_c   1.000
_cell.angle_alpha   90.00
_cell.angle_beta   90.00
_cell.angle_gamma   90.00
#
_symmetry.space_group_name_H-M   'P 1'
#
loop_
_entity.id
_entity.type
_entity.pdbx_description
1 polymer ?
#
loop_
_entity_poly.entity_id
_entity_poly.type
_entity_poly.pdbx_seq_one_letter_code
_entity_poly.pdbx_strand_id
1 'polypeptide(L)'
;MESSPPHPQRARREEEEEERRRHDDDDDQITSPLLPSTSRAVDSPDDDEEENSPIEQVALTVPVGDDPETPVLTFRMWVLGMASCALLSFLNQFFWYRKEPLTITAISAQIAVVPLGRLMAAALPDRSFLRGTRWEFSLNPGPFNVKEHVLITIFANSGAGTVYAIHIITAVRVFYGKHISFFVSLLVVLTTQVLGFGWAGIFRRYLVEPAAMWWPSNLVQVSLFRVLHEKERRVKGGLTRNQFFLVAFICSFAYYIFPGYLFQMLTSLSWICWVFPRSVLAQQIGSGLNGLGVAAIGLDWSTVSAYLGSPLASPWFATANVAAGFFFIMYIITPIAYWFNFYDAKKFPIFSDELFTTTGQIYNISNIVDSHFHFDTQAYEENGPLYLSTFFAVTYGVGFASLTATIVHVLLFHGSEIWQLSKSAFQEKKMDIHTKLMRRYKQVPEWWFISILIATIAITIFSCEYYIEQLQLPWWGVLLACAIAFFFTLPIGIITATTNQTPGLNIITEYIMGYLYPGRPVANMCFKVYGYISMTQALTFLQDFKLGHYMKIPPRTMFMAQVVGTLIAAFVYIGTAWWLMDTIPDICNTELLPPDSPWTCPGDHVFYDASVIWGLISPRRIFGDLGSYSAVNWFFLGGAIAPLLVWLAHKAFPGQSWILLINMPVLIGATGQMPPATAVNYTTWILVGFLSGYVVYRYRRDWWERHNYLLSGALDAGLAFMAVLIYLCLGLENISLKWWGNQLDGCPLASCPSAKGIVVEGCPAIPIYEHRVHCYIWPAPAGNYIIKELLSALKIPLGTVGSEDRGVGDDIGDDPPASHFVEHFERRIEVADANKALEQDVAGDESLVCEARKSAAARRRRRAETSEWRSALNERTEGRELKDGRERKRRSEGSGRSARRSGRKGRSEKVGRRAARSKERTGGRKRAAASAPASERERRERTAAKTGSEGGSGGAAWKSAWRRASTAASGVGARRRRRESDRGVRRRGQGWTGGATV
;
A
#
# COMPACT_ATOMS: atom_id res chain seq x y z
N MET A 1 51.02 24.13 -55.78
CA MET A 1 50.98 23.34 -54.53
C MET A 1 49.55 23.32 -54.06
N GLU A 2 48.83 22.23 -54.31
CA GLU A 2 47.51 22.00 -53.73
C GLU A 2 47.70 21.32 -52.38
N SER A 3 46.99 21.78 -51.35
CA SER A 3 46.91 21.12 -50.05
C SER A 3 45.74 20.13 -50.07
N SER A 4 46.05 18.83 -50.05
CA SER A 4 45.04 17.76 -50.10
C SER A 4 44.01 17.86 -48.96
N PRO A 5 42.74 17.50 -49.20
CA PRO A 5 41.72 17.41 -48.15
C PRO A 5 42.04 16.27 -47.16
N PRO A 6 41.53 16.33 -45.91
CA PRO A 6 41.76 15.30 -44.90
C PRO A 6 41.09 13.98 -45.26
N HIS A 7 41.70 12.86 -44.85
CA HIS A 7 41.18 11.51 -45.08
C HIS A 7 39.82 11.29 -44.37
N PRO A 8 38.80 10.70 -45.04
CA PRO A 8 37.46 10.49 -44.46
C PRO A 8 37.44 9.51 -43.27
N GLN A 9 38.50 8.72 -43.07
CA GLN A 9 38.67 7.86 -41.89
C GLN A 9 38.99 8.65 -40.61
N ARG A 10 39.42 9.92 -40.71
CA ARG A 10 39.68 10.75 -39.53
C ARG A 10 38.41 11.39 -39.00
N ALA A 11 37.61 11.99 -39.91
CA ALA A 11 36.28 12.50 -39.60
C ALA A 11 35.41 11.43 -38.91
N ARG A 12 35.34 10.21 -39.47
CA ARG A 12 34.61 9.09 -38.84
C ARG A 12 35.08 8.71 -37.44
N ARG A 13 36.37 8.86 -37.12
CA ARG A 13 36.87 8.60 -35.75
C ARG A 13 36.56 9.74 -34.79
N GLU A 14 36.54 10.97 -35.29
CA GLU A 14 36.12 12.14 -34.53
C GLU A 14 34.60 12.09 -34.28
N GLU A 15 33.80 11.61 -35.24
CA GLU A 15 32.38 11.24 -35.07
C GLU A 15 32.20 10.06 -34.06
N GLU A 16 32.91 8.95 -34.22
CA GLU A 16 32.83 7.79 -33.29
C GLU A 16 33.30 8.11 -31.86
N GLU A 17 34.25 9.05 -31.67
CA GLU A 17 34.63 9.54 -30.33
C GLU A 17 33.61 10.54 -29.76
N GLU A 18 32.95 11.35 -30.59
CA GLU A 18 31.93 12.29 -30.11
C GLU A 18 30.60 11.59 -29.82
N GLU A 19 30.21 10.57 -30.59
CA GLU A 19 29.10 9.66 -30.24
C GLU A 19 29.37 8.96 -28.91
N ARG A 20 30.57 8.41 -28.69
CA ARG A 20 30.93 7.78 -27.41
C ARG A 20 30.84 8.73 -26.23
N ARG A 21 31.32 9.97 -26.37
CA ARG A 21 31.23 10.97 -25.28
C ARG A 21 29.79 11.36 -24.97
N ARG A 22 28.93 11.49 -25.99
CA ARG A 22 27.48 11.69 -25.77
C ARG A 22 26.85 10.49 -25.05
N HIS A 23 27.26 9.27 -25.40
CA HIS A 23 26.75 8.04 -24.80
C HIS A 23 27.23 7.83 -23.35
N ASP A 24 28.45 8.28 -23.01
CA ASP A 24 28.98 8.26 -21.64
C ASP A 24 28.34 9.35 -20.74
N ASP A 25 28.02 10.54 -21.28
CA ASP A 25 27.38 11.64 -20.52
C ASP A 25 25.88 11.38 -20.16
N ASP A 26 25.20 10.51 -20.91
CA ASP A 26 23.79 10.13 -20.66
C ASP A 26 23.62 9.00 -19.61
N ASP A 27 24.60 8.10 -19.45
CA ASP A 27 24.46 6.87 -18.64
C ASP A 27 24.46 7.09 -17.10
N ASP A 28 24.87 8.30 -16.67
CA ASP A 28 24.97 8.73 -15.26
C ASP A 28 23.82 9.67 -14.82
N GLN A 29 22.94 10.11 -15.74
CA GLN A 29 21.81 10.98 -15.38
C GLN A 29 20.50 10.20 -15.11
N ILE A 30 20.17 10.05 -13.83
CA ILE A 30 18.82 9.62 -13.39
C ILE A 30 17.83 10.79 -13.54
N THR A 31 17.45 11.10 -14.77
CA THR A 31 16.45 12.12 -15.14
C THR A 31 15.03 11.64 -14.82
N SER A 32 14.58 11.90 -13.59
CA SER A 32 13.18 11.67 -13.21
C SER A 32 12.25 12.72 -13.88
N PRO A 33 10.97 12.40 -14.21
CA PRO A 33 10.18 13.13 -15.21
C PRO A 33 9.66 14.54 -14.84
N LEU A 34 10.26 15.22 -13.86
CA LEU A 34 9.81 16.52 -13.33
C LEU A 34 10.86 17.65 -13.43
N LEU A 35 12.03 17.38 -14.01
CA LEU A 35 13.02 18.42 -14.30
C LEU A 35 12.91 18.90 -15.75
N PRO A 36 12.46 20.14 -16.03
CA PRO A 36 12.58 20.71 -17.36
C PRO A 36 14.05 20.95 -17.68
N SER A 37 14.60 20.16 -18.61
CA SER A 37 15.98 20.28 -19.10
C SER A 37 16.26 21.73 -19.53
N THR A 38 17.13 22.42 -18.80
CA THR A 38 17.47 23.84 -19.08
C THR A 38 18.58 23.93 -20.15
N SER A 39 18.43 23.15 -21.22
CA SER A 39 19.18 23.27 -22.47
C SER A 39 18.59 24.40 -23.31
N ARG A 40 19.45 25.06 -24.12
CA ARG A 40 19.03 26.23 -24.90
C ARG A 40 18.22 25.78 -26.11
N ALA A 41 17.01 26.32 -26.26
CA ALA A 41 16.30 26.26 -27.53
C ALA A 41 17.13 26.99 -28.60
N VAL A 42 17.50 26.27 -29.65
CA VAL A 42 18.00 26.81 -30.91
C VAL A 42 16.86 26.60 -31.91
N ASP A 43 16.31 27.69 -32.45
CA ASP A 43 15.25 27.59 -33.46
C ASP A 43 15.85 27.11 -34.79
N SER A 44 15.72 25.81 -35.08
CA SER A 44 15.98 25.20 -36.38
C SER A 44 14.66 24.73 -37.01
N PRO A 45 14.08 25.48 -37.97
CA PRO A 45 12.80 25.15 -38.56
C PRO A 45 12.96 24.25 -39.80
N ASP A 46 13.14 22.95 -39.58
CA ASP A 46 12.83 21.87 -40.54
C ASP A 46 13.08 20.49 -39.88
N ASP A 47 12.03 19.90 -39.29
CA ASP A 47 11.80 18.45 -39.23
C ASP A 47 10.39 18.15 -38.64
N ASP A 48 9.63 17.26 -39.29
CA ASP A 48 8.29 16.81 -38.83
C ASP A 48 8.41 15.67 -37.78
N GLU A 49 9.15 15.90 -36.69
CA GLU A 49 9.15 14.97 -35.55
C GLU A 49 7.76 14.93 -34.90
N GLU A 50 7.20 13.73 -34.68
CA GLU A 50 5.86 13.56 -34.10
C GLU A 50 5.81 14.12 -32.65
N GLU A 51 5.18 15.29 -32.46
CA GLU A 51 5.07 15.97 -31.17
C GLU A 51 4.45 15.07 -30.09
N ASN A 52 5.29 14.47 -29.25
CA ASN A 52 4.89 13.47 -28.26
C ASN A 52 4.79 14.07 -26.84
N SER A 53 4.29 13.29 -25.88
CA SER A 53 4.17 13.73 -24.48
C SER A 53 5.54 13.79 -23.79
N PRO A 54 5.84 14.80 -22.95
CA PRO A 54 7.15 14.95 -22.30
C PRO A 54 7.45 13.94 -21.18
N ILE A 55 6.53 13.01 -20.89
CA ILE A 55 6.74 11.91 -19.95
C ILE A 55 7.05 10.65 -20.76
N GLU A 56 8.29 10.16 -20.68
CA GLU A 56 8.79 8.99 -21.44
C GLU A 56 7.83 7.78 -21.38
N GLN A 57 7.37 7.43 -20.19
CA GLN A 57 6.48 6.27 -20.01
C GLN A 57 5.15 6.44 -20.73
N VAL A 58 4.65 7.68 -20.86
CA VAL A 58 3.44 8.01 -21.62
C VAL A 58 3.75 7.97 -23.13
N ALA A 59 4.86 8.58 -23.57
CA ALA A 59 5.29 8.64 -24.96
C ALA A 59 5.49 7.27 -25.62
N LEU A 60 5.99 6.28 -24.85
CA LEU A 60 6.19 4.90 -25.28
C LEU A 60 4.88 4.08 -25.28
N THR A 61 3.95 4.38 -24.37
CA THR A 61 2.76 3.53 -24.15
C THR A 61 1.49 4.04 -24.83
N VAL A 62 1.27 5.36 -24.94
CA VAL A 62 0.03 5.96 -25.42
C VAL A 62 0.15 6.36 -26.90
N PRO A 63 -0.79 5.96 -27.80
CA PRO A 63 -0.72 6.33 -29.20
C PRO A 63 -1.06 7.82 -29.43
N VAL A 64 -0.38 8.49 -30.36
CA VAL A 64 -0.67 9.89 -30.75
C VAL A 64 -1.80 10.04 -31.78
N GLY A 65 -2.22 8.96 -32.43
CA GLY A 65 -3.35 8.97 -33.39
C GLY A 65 -4.74 9.05 -32.74
N ASP A 66 -5.72 9.52 -33.51
CA ASP A 66 -7.15 9.50 -33.14
C ASP A 66 -8.08 9.49 -34.37
N ASP A 67 -9.14 8.67 -34.31
CA ASP A 67 -10.30 8.72 -35.20
C ASP A 67 -11.56 9.17 -34.43
N PRO A 68 -12.10 10.37 -34.70
CA PRO A 68 -13.34 10.85 -34.11
C PRO A 68 -14.63 10.16 -34.60
N GLU A 69 -14.62 9.42 -35.71
CA GLU A 69 -15.83 8.81 -36.30
C GLU A 69 -16.12 7.40 -35.76
N THR A 70 -15.11 6.70 -35.22
CA THR A 70 -15.25 5.37 -34.57
C THR A 70 -16.44 5.31 -33.59
N PRO A 71 -17.38 4.35 -33.73
CA PRO A 71 -18.60 4.30 -32.92
C PRO A 71 -18.33 3.90 -31.47
N VAL A 72 -18.65 4.82 -30.54
CA VAL A 72 -18.37 4.69 -29.11
C VAL A 72 -19.56 4.14 -28.30
N LEU A 73 -20.78 4.63 -28.57
CA LEU A 73 -22.01 4.27 -27.86
C LEU A 73 -22.72 3.10 -28.55
N THR A 74 -22.14 1.89 -28.47
CA THR A 74 -22.73 0.69 -29.10
C THR A 74 -23.69 -0.04 -28.16
N PHE A 75 -24.58 -0.88 -28.71
CA PHE A 75 -25.42 -1.79 -27.91
C PHE A 75 -24.55 -2.79 -27.12
N ARG A 76 -23.45 -3.28 -27.71
CA ARG A 76 -22.46 -4.14 -27.04
C ARG A 76 -21.87 -3.49 -25.80
N MET A 77 -21.50 -2.20 -25.90
CA MET A 77 -20.93 -1.42 -24.79
C MET A 77 -21.86 -1.42 -23.58
N TRP A 78 -23.15 -1.14 -23.80
CA TRP A 78 -24.15 -1.17 -22.74
C TRP A 78 -24.34 -2.55 -22.11
N VAL A 79 -24.54 -3.60 -22.92
CA VAL A 79 -24.79 -4.95 -22.40
C VAL A 79 -23.58 -5.50 -21.65
N LEU A 80 -22.39 -5.46 -22.26
CA LEU A 80 -21.17 -6.01 -21.67
C LEU A 80 -20.65 -5.12 -20.52
N GLY A 81 -20.83 -3.80 -20.60
CA GLY A 81 -20.51 -2.85 -19.52
C GLY A 81 -21.34 -3.11 -18.27
N MET A 82 -22.67 -3.03 -18.38
CA MET A 82 -23.55 -3.25 -17.22
C MET A 82 -23.42 -4.66 -16.63
N ALA A 83 -23.25 -5.69 -17.47
CA ALA A 83 -23.00 -7.05 -17.00
C ALA A 83 -21.65 -7.19 -16.26
N SER A 84 -20.58 -6.60 -16.78
CA SER A 84 -19.26 -6.62 -16.12
C SER A 84 -19.28 -5.85 -14.81
N CYS A 85 -19.93 -4.67 -14.78
CA CYS A 85 -20.13 -3.88 -13.58
C CYS A 85 -20.84 -4.70 -12.49
N ALA A 86 -22.00 -5.28 -12.80
CA ALA A 86 -22.77 -6.06 -11.84
C ALA A 86 -22.03 -7.32 -11.38
N LEU A 87 -21.35 -8.04 -12.28
CA LEU A 87 -20.61 -9.25 -11.93
C LEU A 87 -19.43 -8.95 -10.99
N LEU A 88 -18.62 -7.92 -11.28
CA LEU A 88 -17.49 -7.57 -10.40
C LEU A 88 -17.99 -7.01 -9.05
N SER A 89 -19.07 -6.23 -9.03
CA SER A 89 -19.68 -5.76 -7.78
C SER A 89 -20.15 -6.90 -6.88
N PHE A 90 -20.84 -7.89 -7.47
CA PHE A 90 -21.28 -9.07 -6.74
C PHE A 90 -20.09 -9.88 -6.20
N LEU A 91 -19.13 -10.21 -7.06
CA LEU A 91 -17.98 -11.04 -6.67
C LEU A 91 -17.12 -10.37 -5.60
N ASN A 92 -16.77 -9.08 -5.77
CA ASN A 92 -15.93 -8.38 -4.79
C ASN A 92 -16.65 -8.24 -3.44
N GLN A 93 -17.94 -7.90 -3.40
CA GLN A 93 -18.67 -7.84 -2.13
C GLN A 93 -18.88 -9.23 -1.49
N PHE A 94 -19.04 -10.27 -2.30
CA PHE A 94 -19.17 -11.64 -1.81
C PHE A 94 -17.86 -12.14 -1.18
N PHE A 95 -16.73 -11.88 -1.82
CA PHE A 95 -15.42 -12.24 -1.28
C PHE A 95 -14.98 -11.34 -0.13
N TRP A 96 -15.51 -10.13 0.00
CA TRP A 96 -15.09 -9.19 1.04
C TRP A 96 -15.28 -9.71 2.47
N TYR A 97 -16.39 -10.38 2.76
CA TYR A 97 -16.64 -10.97 4.09
C TYR A 97 -15.85 -12.26 4.36
N ARG A 98 -15.07 -12.74 3.39
CA ARG A 98 -14.24 -13.94 3.58
C ARG A 98 -12.97 -13.62 4.38
N LYS A 99 -12.48 -14.63 5.09
CA LYS A 99 -11.24 -14.59 5.86
C LYS A 99 -10.03 -14.15 5.03
N GLU A 100 -9.93 -14.66 3.80
CA GLU A 100 -8.96 -14.24 2.78
C GLU A 100 -9.74 -13.53 1.65
N PRO A 101 -9.89 -12.20 1.68
CA PRO A 101 -10.75 -11.48 0.74
C PRO A 101 -10.09 -11.29 -0.64
N LEU A 102 -10.70 -11.88 -1.66
CA LEU A 102 -10.25 -11.78 -3.06
C LEU A 102 -10.81 -10.52 -3.74
N THR A 103 -9.94 -9.63 -4.21
CA THR A 103 -10.33 -8.43 -4.99
C THR A 103 -10.09 -8.66 -6.48
N ILE A 104 -11.17 -8.71 -7.27
CA ILE A 104 -11.11 -8.85 -8.74
C ILE A 104 -11.06 -7.47 -9.37
N THR A 105 -9.96 -7.18 -10.09
CA THR A 105 -9.77 -5.92 -10.81
C THR A 105 -10.45 -5.95 -12.18
N ALA A 106 -10.78 -4.76 -12.70
CA ALA A 106 -11.39 -4.58 -14.02
C ALA A 106 -10.54 -5.08 -15.21
N ILE A 107 -9.24 -5.33 -15.01
CA ILE A 107 -8.34 -5.98 -15.97
C ILE A 107 -8.92 -7.35 -16.39
N SER A 108 -9.50 -8.09 -15.44
CA SER A 108 -10.18 -9.36 -15.68
C SER A 108 -11.34 -9.22 -16.68
N ALA A 109 -12.15 -8.18 -16.53
CA ALA A 109 -13.24 -7.85 -17.45
C ALA A 109 -12.70 -7.38 -18.82
N GLN A 110 -11.66 -6.55 -18.84
CA GLN A 110 -10.96 -6.10 -20.05
C GLN A 110 -10.43 -7.27 -20.91
N ILE A 111 -10.17 -8.44 -20.31
CA ILE A 111 -9.77 -9.65 -21.04
C ILE A 111 -10.98 -10.49 -21.44
N ALA A 112 -11.90 -10.77 -20.49
CA ALA A 112 -13.11 -11.57 -20.74
C ALA A 112 -14.02 -10.97 -21.84
N VAL A 113 -14.04 -9.64 -21.95
CA VAL A 113 -14.90 -8.91 -22.89
C VAL A 113 -14.43 -9.01 -24.34
N VAL A 114 -13.14 -9.27 -24.62
CA VAL A 114 -12.64 -9.36 -26.02
C VAL A 114 -13.28 -10.49 -26.84
N PRO A 115 -13.32 -11.76 -26.39
CA PRO A 115 -14.01 -12.82 -27.12
C PRO A 115 -15.53 -12.56 -27.20
N LEU A 116 -16.15 -12.06 -26.14
CA LEU A 116 -17.60 -11.77 -26.10
C LEU A 116 -17.98 -10.63 -27.06
N GLY A 117 -17.21 -9.54 -27.08
CA GLY A 117 -17.40 -8.39 -27.97
C GLY A 117 -17.20 -8.76 -29.44
N ARG A 118 -16.19 -9.60 -29.75
CA ARG A 118 -15.99 -10.15 -31.10
C ARG A 118 -17.11 -11.11 -31.51
N LEU A 119 -17.59 -11.97 -30.61
CA LEU A 119 -18.72 -12.86 -30.86
C LEU A 119 -20.02 -12.06 -31.12
N MET A 120 -20.32 -11.05 -30.31
CA MET A 120 -21.46 -10.15 -30.52
C MET A 120 -21.32 -9.35 -31.82
N ALA A 121 -20.10 -8.93 -32.21
CA ALA A 121 -19.86 -8.26 -33.49
C ALA A 121 -19.96 -9.18 -34.72
N ALA A 122 -19.91 -10.51 -34.54
CA ALA A 122 -20.14 -11.49 -35.58
C ALA A 122 -21.59 -12.01 -35.64
N ALA A 123 -22.31 -11.98 -34.51
CA ALA A 123 -23.65 -12.56 -34.38
C ALA A 123 -24.80 -11.54 -34.40
N LEU A 124 -24.56 -10.26 -34.05
CA LEU A 124 -25.61 -9.23 -34.06
C LEU A 124 -25.84 -8.68 -35.49
N PRO A 125 -27.11 -8.45 -35.89
CA PRO A 125 -27.42 -7.99 -37.24
C PRO A 125 -27.16 -6.48 -37.41
N ASP A 126 -26.52 -6.12 -38.52
CA ASP A 126 -26.20 -4.73 -38.93
C ASP A 126 -27.43 -3.89 -39.34
N ARG A 127 -28.65 -4.40 -39.14
CA ARG A 127 -29.88 -3.75 -39.61
C ARG A 127 -30.18 -2.48 -38.81
N SER A 128 -30.45 -1.38 -39.52
CA SER A 128 -30.97 -0.13 -38.95
C SER A 128 -32.41 -0.34 -38.43
N PHE A 129 -32.58 -0.34 -37.11
CA PHE A 129 -33.87 -0.31 -36.44
C PHE A 129 -34.43 1.12 -36.42
N LEU A 130 -35.76 1.27 -36.43
CA LEU A 130 -36.47 2.57 -36.37
C LEU A 130 -36.03 3.59 -37.44
N ARG A 131 -35.67 3.07 -38.63
CA ARG A 131 -35.12 3.84 -39.76
C ARG A 131 -35.99 5.03 -40.16
N GLY A 132 -35.38 6.20 -40.30
CA GLY A 132 -36.08 7.45 -40.64
C GLY A 132 -36.74 8.16 -39.45
N THR A 133 -36.55 7.69 -38.22
CA THR A 133 -37.00 8.39 -37.00
C THR A 133 -35.81 9.06 -36.28
N ARG A 134 -36.09 9.89 -35.26
CA ARG A 134 -35.05 10.43 -34.36
C ARG A 134 -34.38 9.38 -33.46
N TRP A 135 -34.82 8.13 -33.53
CA TRP A 135 -34.37 7.00 -32.73
C TRP A 135 -33.80 5.87 -33.59
N GLU A 136 -33.31 6.17 -34.80
CA GLU A 136 -32.63 5.18 -35.65
C GLU A 136 -31.33 4.68 -34.99
N PHE A 137 -31.18 3.37 -34.84
CA PHE A 137 -29.98 2.73 -34.28
C PHE A 137 -29.69 1.37 -34.94
N SER A 138 -28.44 0.91 -34.88
CA SER A 138 -28.07 -0.48 -35.20
C SER A 138 -27.61 -1.21 -33.94
N LEU A 139 -27.91 -2.51 -33.83
CA LEU A 139 -27.31 -3.37 -32.80
C LEU A 139 -25.83 -3.65 -33.08
N ASN A 140 -25.45 -3.62 -34.36
CA ASN A 140 -24.09 -3.79 -34.83
C ASN A 140 -23.71 -2.61 -35.75
N PRO A 141 -23.07 -1.54 -35.22
CA PRO A 141 -22.68 -0.38 -36.01
C PRO A 141 -21.31 -0.53 -36.69
N GLY A 142 -20.66 -1.69 -36.56
CA GLY A 142 -19.29 -1.93 -37.04
C GLY A 142 -18.53 -2.96 -36.18
N PRO A 143 -17.28 -3.30 -36.54
CA PRO A 143 -16.47 -4.28 -35.81
C PRO A 143 -16.20 -3.86 -34.36
N PHE A 144 -15.88 -4.82 -33.49
CA PHE A 144 -15.55 -4.56 -32.09
C PHE A 144 -14.28 -3.70 -31.96
N ASN A 145 -14.42 -2.48 -31.43
CA ASN A 145 -13.38 -1.46 -31.46
C ASN A 145 -12.81 -1.10 -30.06
N VAL A 146 -11.71 -0.35 -30.05
CA VAL A 146 -11.02 0.05 -28.80
C VAL A 146 -11.89 0.98 -27.94
N LYS A 147 -12.60 1.94 -28.54
CA LYS A 147 -13.33 2.97 -27.78
C LYS A 147 -14.57 2.44 -27.07
N GLU A 148 -15.31 1.52 -27.71
CA GLU A 148 -16.39 0.80 -27.02
C GLU A 148 -15.83 -0.15 -25.95
N HIS A 149 -14.66 -0.76 -26.17
CA HIS A 149 -14.03 -1.64 -25.20
C HIS A 149 -13.57 -0.88 -23.93
N VAL A 150 -12.95 0.29 -24.10
CA VAL A 150 -12.55 1.14 -22.97
C VAL A 150 -13.75 1.48 -22.09
N LEU A 151 -14.90 1.84 -22.68
CA LEU A 151 -16.10 2.13 -21.88
C LEU A 151 -16.67 0.92 -21.14
N ILE A 152 -16.60 -0.28 -21.71
CA ILE A 152 -16.94 -1.52 -20.99
C ILE A 152 -16.03 -1.68 -19.76
N THR A 153 -14.73 -1.38 -19.90
CA THR A 153 -13.79 -1.40 -18.79
C THR A 153 -14.04 -0.27 -17.77
N ILE A 154 -14.53 0.90 -18.17
CA ILE A 154 -14.97 1.95 -17.23
C ILE A 154 -16.16 1.49 -16.38
N PHE A 155 -17.16 0.84 -16.99
CA PHE A 155 -18.23 0.18 -16.23
C PHE A 155 -17.67 -0.90 -15.29
N ALA A 156 -16.66 -1.67 -15.72
CA ALA A 156 -15.99 -2.64 -14.86
C ALA A 156 -15.14 -1.99 -13.74
N ASN A 157 -14.53 -0.81 -13.95
CA ASN A 157 -13.83 -0.05 -12.91
C ASN A 157 -14.82 0.36 -11.80
N SER A 158 -16.01 0.86 -12.17
CA SER A 158 -17.07 1.16 -11.19
C SER A 158 -17.52 -0.07 -10.40
N GLY A 159 -17.56 -1.26 -11.02
CA GLY A 159 -17.89 -2.50 -10.33
C GLY A 159 -16.75 -3.07 -9.48
N ALA A 160 -15.50 -2.88 -9.90
CA ALA A 160 -14.31 -3.32 -9.19
C ALA A 160 -14.06 -2.52 -7.89
N GLY A 161 -14.44 -1.23 -7.86
CA GLY A 161 -14.29 -0.36 -6.70
C GLY A 161 -15.18 -0.77 -5.52
N THR A 162 -14.56 -1.04 -4.37
CA THR A 162 -15.22 -1.47 -3.13
C THR A 162 -16.07 -0.36 -2.50
N VAL A 163 -17.35 -0.63 -2.24
CA VAL A 163 -18.29 0.34 -1.64
C VAL A 163 -18.13 0.39 -0.11
N TYR A 164 -17.08 1.10 0.33
CA TYR A 164 -16.65 1.27 1.74
C TYR A 164 -17.73 1.82 2.69
N ALA A 165 -18.84 2.35 2.19
CA ALA A 165 -20.01 2.69 3.01
C ALA A 165 -20.72 1.47 3.62
N ILE A 166 -20.50 0.26 3.07
CA ILE A 166 -21.07 -0.99 3.59
C ILE A 166 -20.53 -1.32 4.98
N HIS A 167 -19.29 -0.94 5.31
CA HIS A 167 -18.75 -1.13 6.66
C HIS A 167 -19.58 -0.40 7.74
N ILE A 168 -20.25 0.71 7.43
CA ILE A 168 -21.18 1.35 8.38
C ILE A 168 -22.38 0.43 8.62
N ILE A 169 -22.94 -0.17 7.57
CA ILE A 169 -24.09 -1.07 7.64
C ILE A 169 -23.71 -2.31 8.46
N THR A 170 -22.56 -2.94 8.16
CA THR A 170 -22.06 -4.13 8.86
C THR A 170 -21.67 -3.81 10.31
N ALA A 171 -20.98 -2.71 10.59
CA ALA A 171 -20.64 -2.30 11.95
C ALA A 171 -21.90 -2.04 12.80
N VAL A 172 -22.90 -1.31 12.27
CA VAL A 172 -24.15 -1.02 13.00
C VAL A 172 -25.01 -2.29 13.18
N ARG A 173 -25.12 -3.12 12.15
CA ARG A 173 -26.04 -4.26 12.13
C ARG A 173 -25.50 -5.53 12.78
N VAL A 174 -24.24 -5.86 12.51
CA VAL A 174 -23.60 -7.11 12.96
C VAL A 174 -22.85 -6.87 14.26
N PHE A 175 -21.84 -5.99 14.27
CA PHE A 175 -20.96 -5.80 15.43
C PHE A 175 -21.62 -5.07 16.60
N TYR A 176 -22.38 -4.00 16.34
CA TYR A 176 -23.20 -3.33 17.37
C TYR A 176 -24.57 -3.99 17.58
N GLY A 177 -24.98 -4.93 16.72
CA GLY A 177 -26.22 -5.70 16.85
C GLY A 177 -27.53 -4.90 16.75
N LYS A 178 -27.57 -3.79 15.99
CA LYS A 178 -28.67 -2.81 16.03
C LYS A 178 -29.33 -2.56 14.67
N HIS A 179 -30.55 -2.02 14.71
CA HIS A 179 -31.38 -1.83 13.52
C HIS A 179 -31.06 -0.54 12.75
N ILE A 180 -30.36 -0.69 11.61
CA ILE A 180 -30.37 0.28 10.50
C ILE A 180 -31.30 -0.23 9.40
N SER A 181 -32.08 0.66 8.77
CA SER A 181 -33.00 0.28 7.69
C SER A 181 -32.32 0.20 6.31
N PHE A 182 -32.82 -0.67 5.43
CA PHE A 182 -32.30 -0.82 4.06
C PHE A 182 -32.35 0.51 3.28
N PHE A 183 -33.42 1.30 3.44
CA PHE A 183 -33.57 2.57 2.72
C PHE A 183 -32.55 3.63 3.16
N VAL A 184 -32.30 3.76 4.47
CA VAL A 184 -31.24 4.65 4.99
C VAL A 184 -29.86 4.18 4.52
N SER A 185 -29.62 2.88 4.59
CA SER A 185 -28.38 2.25 4.11
C SER A 185 -28.14 2.53 2.62
N LEU A 186 -29.19 2.41 1.79
CA LEU A 186 -29.16 2.70 0.36
C LEU A 186 -28.87 4.18 0.07
N LEU A 187 -29.47 5.10 0.83
CA LEU A 187 -29.20 6.54 0.68
C LEU A 187 -27.75 6.89 1.00
N VAL A 188 -27.19 6.34 2.10
CA VAL A 188 -25.77 6.55 2.47
C VAL A 188 -24.83 5.93 1.42
N VAL A 189 -25.13 4.73 0.93
CA VAL A 189 -24.36 4.09 -0.15
C VAL A 189 -24.39 4.95 -1.43
N LEU A 190 -25.57 5.35 -1.92
CA LEU A 190 -25.69 6.13 -3.16
C LEU A 190 -25.04 7.52 -3.05
N THR A 191 -25.20 8.21 -1.92
CA THR A 191 -24.63 9.56 -1.74
C THR A 191 -23.11 9.51 -1.63
N THR A 192 -22.55 8.61 -0.81
CA THR A 192 -21.09 8.52 -0.60
C THR A 192 -20.31 8.20 -1.87
N GLN A 193 -20.84 7.33 -2.75
CA GLN A 193 -20.15 6.98 -3.99
C GLN A 193 -20.19 8.13 -5.03
N VAL A 194 -21.26 8.92 -5.06
CA VAL A 194 -21.49 9.95 -6.10
C VAL A 194 -21.00 11.34 -5.69
N LEU A 195 -20.88 11.63 -4.38
CA LEU A 195 -20.52 12.96 -3.85
C LEU A 195 -19.21 13.51 -4.43
N GLY A 196 -18.16 12.68 -4.51
CA GLY A 196 -16.84 13.07 -5.00
C GLY A 196 -16.82 13.58 -6.44
N PHE A 197 -17.70 13.04 -7.29
CA PHE A 197 -17.79 13.45 -8.70
C PHE A 197 -18.15 14.94 -8.81
N GLY A 198 -18.89 15.47 -7.83
CA GLY A 198 -19.35 16.86 -7.79
C GLY A 198 -18.24 17.92 -7.80
N TRP A 199 -17.06 17.63 -7.21
CA TRP A 199 -15.89 18.52 -7.28
C TRP A 199 -14.75 17.99 -8.15
N ALA A 200 -14.76 16.71 -8.54
CA ALA A 200 -13.83 16.17 -9.54
C ALA A 200 -13.81 17.02 -10.83
N GLY A 201 -14.96 17.54 -11.26
CA GLY A 201 -15.06 18.47 -12.39
C GLY A 201 -14.17 19.71 -12.30
N ILE A 202 -13.96 20.26 -11.09
CA ILE A 202 -13.09 21.43 -10.84
C ILE A 202 -11.61 21.02 -10.94
N PHE A 203 -11.26 19.88 -10.34
CA PHE A 203 -9.87 19.41 -10.29
C PHE A 203 -9.37 18.79 -11.61
N ARG A 204 -10.28 18.48 -12.55
CA ARG A 204 -9.94 17.95 -13.88
C ARG A 204 -8.88 18.78 -14.62
N ARG A 205 -8.98 20.12 -14.54
CA ARG A 205 -8.00 21.03 -15.17
C ARG A 205 -6.59 20.90 -14.58
N TYR A 206 -6.48 20.52 -13.31
CA TYR A 206 -5.22 20.42 -12.59
C TYR A 206 -4.64 19.00 -12.61
N LEU A 207 -5.48 17.96 -12.68
CA LEU A 207 -5.07 16.56 -12.52
C LEU A 207 -5.21 15.69 -13.78
N VAL A 208 -5.86 16.17 -14.85
CA VAL A 208 -6.04 15.41 -16.11
C VAL A 208 -5.35 16.08 -17.30
N GLU A 209 -5.49 17.40 -17.45
CA GLU A 209 -4.96 18.15 -18.60
C GLU A 209 -3.42 18.32 -18.65
N PRO A 210 -2.68 18.45 -17.52
CA PRO A 210 -1.22 18.54 -17.55
C PRO A 210 -0.54 17.20 -17.84
N ALA A 211 0.57 17.23 -18.59
CA ALA A 211 1.37 16.02 -18.87
C ALA A 211 1.97 15.40 -17.59
N ALA A 212 2.51 16.23 -16.69
CA ALA A 212 3.14 15.80 -15.43
C ALA A 212 2.23 14.99 -14.50
N MET A 213 0.91 15.10 -14.63
CA MET A 213 -0.06 14.29 -13.91
C MET A 213 -0.39 13.06 -14.75
N TRP A 214 0.48 12.04 -14.70
CA TRP A 214 0.52 10.96 -15.69
C TRP A 214 -0.22 9.68 -15.32
N TRP A 215 -0.55 9.48 -14.04
CA TRP A 215 -1.37 8.37 -13.49
C TRP A 215 -0.83 6.97 -13.87
N PRO A 216 0.22 6.47 -13.17
CA PRO A 216 1.01 5.33 -13.65
C PRO A 216 0.23 4.03 -13.85
N SER A 217 -0.71 3.72 -12.95
CA SER A 217 -1.63 2.57 -13.05
C SER A 217 -2.47 2.54 -14.33
N ASN A 218 -2.76 3.69 -14.95
CA ASN A 218 -3.49 3.73 -16.22
C ASN A 218 -2.69 3.15 -17.39
N LEU A 219 -1.35 3.20 -17.34
CA LEU A 219 -0.51 2.69 -18.43
C LEU A 219 -0.60 1.16 -18.56
N VAL A 220 -0.92 0.45 -17.48
CA VAL A 220 -1.25 -0.99 -17.51
C VAL A 220 -2.50 -1.23 -18.36
N GLN A 221 -3.58 -0.50 -18.11
CA GLN A 221 -4.82 -0.63 -18.89
C GLN A 221 -4.61 -0.21 -20.35
N VAL A 222 -3.91 0.89 -20.63
CA VAL A 222 -3.58 1.35 -21.99
C VAL A 222 -2.76 0.29 -22.74
N SER A 223 -1.67 -0.19 -22.14
CA SER A 223 -0.81 -1.25 -22.71
C SER A 223 -1.63 -2.49 -23.09
N LEU A 224 -2.54 -2.91 -22.21
CA LEU A 224 -3.40 -4.07 -22.45
C LEU A 224 -4.45 -3.81 -23.57
N PHE A 225 -5.06 -2.62 -23.64
CA PHE A 225 -5.94 -2.27 -24.77
C PHE A 225 -5.22 -2.33 -26.11
N ARG A 226 -4.00 -1.80 -26.16
CA ARG A 226 -3.15 -1.84 -27.36
C ARG A 226 -2.87 -3.27 -27.77
N VAL A 227 -2.42 -4.14 -26.85
CA VAL A 227 -2.12 -5.54 -27.18
C VAL A 227 -3.36 -6.29 -27.68
N LEU A 228 -4.53 -6.08 -27.07
CA LEU A 228 -5.75 -6.81 -27.44
C LEU A 228 -6.35 -6.39 -28.80
N HIS A 229 -6.01 -5.21 -29.34
CA HIS A 229 -6.58 -4.67 -30.60
C HIS A 229 -5.55 -4.35 -31.70
N GLU A 230 -4.32 -3.95 -31.39
CA GLU A 230 -3.26 -3.66 -32.37
C GLU A 230 -2.67 -4.95 -32.96
N LYS A 231 -2.52 -4.99 -34.29
CA LYS A 231 -1.93 -6.12 -35.01
C LYS A 231 -0.41 -5.95 -35.15
N GLU A 232 0.33 -6.32 -34.11
CA GLU A 232 1.80 -6.29 -34.13
C GLU A 232 2.39 -7.25 -35.18
N ARG A 233 3.32 -6.76 -36.01
CA ARG A 233 4.03 -7.57 -37.01
C ARG A 233 5.18 -8.33 -36.33
N ARG A 234 5.16 -9.66 -36.38
CA ARG A 234 6.17 -10.51 -35.71
C ARG A 234 7.59 -10.26 -36.26
N VAL A 235 8.49 -9.82 -35.37
CA VAL A 235 9.94 -9.74 -35.62
C VAL A 235 10.53 -11.16 -35.67
N LYS A 236 11.47 -11.43 -36.58
CA LYS A 236 12.14 -12.74 -36.69
C LYS A 236 12.84 -13.09 -35.36
N GLY A 237 12.67 -14.31 -34.88
CA GLY A 237 13.20 -14.80 -33.60
C GLY A 237 12.43 -14.35 -32.35
N GLY A 238 11.58 -13.32 -32.44
CA GLY A 238 10.83 -12.79 -31.29
C GLY A 238 9.48 -13.47 -31.02
N LEU A 239 9.00 -13.28 -29.78
CA LEU A 239 7.57 -13.33 -29.44
C LEU A 239 6.91 -12.00 -29.86
N THR A 240 5.60 -12.04 -30.12
CA THR A 240 4.76 -10.82 -30.12
C THR A 240 4.33 -10.49 -28.70
N ARG A 241 3.94 -9.23 -28.43
CA ARG A 241 3.33 -8.79 -27.17
C ARG A 241 2.11 -9.67 -26.82
N ASN A 242 1.27 -10.00 -27.80
CA ASN A 242 0.14 -10.92 -27.62
C ASN A 242 0.57 -12.33 -27.18
N GLN A 243 1.65 -12.88 -27.76
CA GLN A 243 2.17 -14.19 -27.36
C GLN A 243 2.80 -14.16 -25.96
N PHE A 244 3.58 -13.11 -25.65
CA PHE A 244 4.15 -12.91 -24.31
C PHE A 244 3.05 -12.80 -23.25
N PHE A 245 2.02 -11.99 -23.50
CA PHE A 245 0.87 -11.83 -22.61
C PHE A 245 0.18 -13.17 -22.33
N LEU A 246 -0.14 -13.95 -23.37
CA LEU A 246 -0.80 -15.25 -23.21
C LEU A 246 0.07 -16.26 -22.44
N VAL A 247 1.38 -16.28 -22.66
CA VAL A 247 2.31 -17.14 -21.91
C VAL A 247 2.35 -16.72 -20.43
N ALA A 248 2.57 -15.42 -20.15
CA ALA A 248 2.61 -14.92 -18.78
C ALA A 248 1.28 -15.14 -18.03
N PHE A 249 0.15 -14.95 -18.72
CA PHE A 249 -1.20 -15.21 -18.20
C PHE A 249 -1.39 -16.68 -17.83
N ILE A 250 -1.07 -17.61 -18.73
CA ILE A 250 -1.18 -19.06 -18.49
C ILE A 250 -0.24 -19.49 -17.35
N CYS A 251 0.99 -18.97 -17.32
CA CYS A 251 1.93 -19.23 -16.22
C CYS A 251 1.38 -18.73 -14.88
N SER A 252 0.83 -17.52 -14.80
CA SER A 252 0.26 -16.97 -13.55
C SER A 252 -0.99 -17.73 -13.10
N PHE A 253 -1.86 -18.08 -14.03
CA PHE A 253 -3.06 -18.88 -13.79
C PHE A 253 -2.69 -20.27 -13.25
N ALA A 254 -1.80 -20.98 -13.94
CA ALA A 254 -1.36 -22.31 -13.51
C ALA A 254 -0.54 -22.29 -12.21
N TYR A 255 0.22 -21.22 -11.95
CA TYR A 255 1.00 -21.08 -10.73
C TYR A 255 0.14 -20.79 -9.50
N TYR A 256 -0.95 -20.00 -9.63
CA TYR A 256 -1.75 -19.62 -8.46
C TYR A 256 -2.45 -20.79 -7.74
N ILE A 257 -2.59 -21.97 -8.38
CA ILE A 257 -3.10 -23.18 -7.71
C ILE A 257 -2.24 -23.61 -6.49
N PHE A 258 -0.95 -23.26 -6.48
CA PHE A 258 -0.05 -23.53 -5.36
C PHE A 258 -0.38 -22.65 -4.15
N PRO A 259 -0.12 -21.33 -4.14
CA PRO A 259 -0.43 -20.46 -2.99
C PRO A 259 -1.93 -20.35 -2.69
N GLY A 260 -2.80 -20.43 -3.71
CA GLY A 260 -4.25 -20.30 -3.53
C GLY A 260 -4.94 -21.54 -2.93
N TYR A 261 -4.28 -22.72 -2.90
CA TYR A 261 -4.95 -23.95 -2.43
C TYR A 261 -4.02 -25.07 -1.93
N LEU A 262 -2.98 -25.43 -2.68
CA LEU A 262 -2.16 -26.62 -2.38
C LEU A 262 -1.06 -26.36 -1.34
N PHE A 263 -0.52 -25.14 -1.31
CA PHE A 263 0.63 -24.71 -0.53
C PHE A 263 0.44 -23.23 -0.09
N GLN A 264 -0.56 -22.96 0.74
CA GLN A 264 -0.86 -21.60 1.23
C GLN A 264 0.31 -20.95 1.99
N MET A 265 1.23 -21.74 2.53
CA MET A 265 2.50 -21.27 3.13
C MET A 265 3.39 -20.47 2.16
N LEU A 266 3.19 -20.59 0.83
CA LEU A 266 3.88 -19.76 -0.16
C LEU A 266 3.53 -18.27 -0.07
N THR A 267 2.46 -17.90 0.65
CA THR A 267 2.13 -16.50 0.95
C THR A 267 3.09 -15.86 1.96
N SER A 268 3.65 -16.63 2.90
CA SER A 268 4.56 -16.12 3.93
C SER A 268 5.64 -17.12 4.34
N LEU A 269 6.76 -17.14 3.62
CA LEU A 269 7.90 -18.01 3.91
C LEU A 269 8.81 -17.42 5.01
N SER A 270 8.36 -17.50 6.26
CA SER A 270 9.11 -17.04 7.44
C SER A 270 10.18 -18.04 7.92
N TRP A 271 11.22 -18.24 7.10
CA TRP A 271 12.34 -19.16 7.35
C TRP A 271 12.95 -19.08 8.76
N ILE A 272 13.05 -17.88 9.35
CA ILE A 272 13.57 -17.68 10.72
C ILE A 272 12.73 -18.46 11.76
N CYS A 273 11.41 -18.55 11.58
CA CYS A 273 10.54 -19.31 12.48
C CYS A 273 10.82 -20.83 12.41
N TRP A 274 11.11 -21.35 11.22
CA TRP A 274 11.43 -22.77 11.03
C TRP A 274 12.80 -23.15 11.61
N VAL A 275 13.78 -22.23 11.55
CA VAL A 275 15.11 -22.42 12.17
C VAL A 275 15.02 -22.30 13.70
N PHE A 276 14.13 -21.46 14.23
CA PHE A 276 13.97 -21.21 15.67
C PHE A 276 12.53 -21.42 16.20
N PRO A 277 11.96 -22.64 16.07
CA PRO A 277 10.53 -22.92 16.31
C PRO A 277 10.10 -22.84 17.79
N ARG A 278 11.03 -22.58 18.72
CA ARG A 278 10.77 -22.43 20.16
C ARG A 278 11.16 -21.06 20.73
N SER A 279 11.52 -20.09 19.89
CA SER A 279 12.01 -18.78 20.32
C SER A 279 11.00 -17.68 19.97
N VAL A 280 10.30 -17.17 20.98
CA VAL A 280 9.34 -16.04 20.86
C VAL A 280 10.00 -14.86 20.14
N LEU A 281 11.22 -14.46 20.56
CA LEU A 281 11.96 -13.36 19.95
C LEU A 281 12.26 -13.60 18.46
N ALA A 282 12.63 -14.84 18.08
CA ALA A 282 12.94 -15.14 16.69
C ALA A 282 11.67 -15.15 15.81
N GLN A 283 10.52 -15.56 16.36
CA GLN A 283 9.25 -15.53 15.64
C GLN A 283 8.67 -14.11 15.54
N GLN A 284 8.76 -13.29 16.59
CA GLN A 284 8.44 -11.85 16.53
C GLN A 284 9.25 -11.10 15.47
N ILE A 285 10.53 -11.46 15.30
CA ILE A 285 11.42 -10.86 14.29
C ILE A 285 11.13 -11.43 12.89
N GLY A 286 10.92 -12.74 12.78
CA GLY A 286 10.85 -13.47 11.51
C GLY A 286 9.47 -13.54 10.86
N SER A 287 8.38 -13.53 11.64
CA SER A 287 7.01 -13.71 11.14
C SER A 287 6.60 -12.61 10.19
N GLY A 288 6.21 -13.00 8.97
CA GLY A 288 5.74 -12.12 7.91
C GLY A 288 4.34 -11.58 8.15
N LEU A 289 3.50 -12.33 8.88
CA LEU A 289 2.11 -11.94 9.19
C LEU A 289 2.00 -11.22 10.55
N ASN A 290 2.55 -11.81 11.61
CA ASN A 290 2.33 -11.42 13.01
C ASN A 290 3.58 -10.80 13.67
N GLY A 291 4.52 -10.30 12.87
CA GLY A 291 5.81 -9.81 13.34
C GLY A 291 6.45 -8.80 12.38
N LEU A 292 7.77 -8.64 12.51
CA LEU A 292 8.54 -7.68 11.70
C LEU A 292 8.84 -8.19 10.26
N GLY A 293 8.62 -9.48 9.97
CA GLY A 293 8.87 -10.09 8.67
C GLY A 293 10.31 -9.99 8.18
N VAL A 294 11.31 -10.02 9.06
CA VAL A 294 12.72 -9.90 8.66
C VAL A 294 13.10 -11.06 7.75
N ALA A 295 13.25 -10.76 6.46
CA ALA A 295 13.46 -11.73 5.39
C ALA A 295 12.37 -12.82 5.28
N ALA A 296 11.14 -12.52 5.72
CA ALA A 296 9.96 -13.23 5.22
C ALA A 296 9.73 -12.84 3.75
N ILE A 297 9.28 -13.79 2.92
CA ILE A 297 9.04 -13.57 1.49
C ILE A 297 7.75 -14.29 1.08
N GLY A 298 6.85 -13.59 0.41
CA GLY A 298 5.75 -14.19 -0.33
C GLY A 298 6.20 -14.55 -1.73
N LEU A 299 5.82 -15.73 -2.22
CA LEU A 299 6.13 -16.15 -3.60
C LEU A 299 4.90 -16.09 -4.52
N ASP A 300 3.83 -15.41 -4.12
CA ASP A 300 2.60 -15.26 -4.92
C ASP A 300 2.27 -13.80 -5.28
N TRP A 301 1.46 -13.64 -6.32
CA TRP A 301 1.12 -12.31 -6.85
C TRP A 301 0.08 -11.57 -6.01
N SER A 302 -0.85 -12.27 -5.34
CA SER A 302 -1.82 -11.64 -4.43
C SER A 302 -1.15 -10.99 -3.22
N THR A 303 -0.23 -11.68 -2.54
CA THR A 303 0.56 -11.09 -1.44
C THR A 303 1.32 -9.85 -1.87
N VAL A 304 1.82 -9.82 -3.11
CA VAL A 304 2.46 -8.64 -3.71
C VAL A 304 1.45 -7.52 -3.99
N SER A 305 0.33 -7.80 -4.66
CA SER A 305 -0.54 -6.76 -5.22
C SER A 305 -1.65 -6.27 -4.27
N ALA A 306 -1.98 -7.00 -3.19
CA ALA A 306 -3.20 -6.81 -2.40
C ALA A 306 -3.41 -5.39 -1.84
N TYR A 307 -2.38 -4.77 -1.27
CA TYR A 307 -2.52 -3.51 -0.50
C TYR A 307 -1.88 -2.28 -1.13
N LEU A 308 -0.79 -2.46 -1.89
CA LEU A 308 -0.03 -1.39 -2.54
C LEU A 308 -0.25 -1.34 -4.06
N GLY A 309 -1.15 -2.19 -4.58
CA GLY A 309 -1.32 -2.42 -6.01
C GLY A 309 -0.08 -3.06 -6.65
N SER A 310 -0.06 -3.15 -7.99
CA SER A 310 1.07 -3.70 -8.72
C SER A 310 2.34 -2.84 -8.57
N PRO A 311 3.46 -3.39 -8.06
CA PRO A 311 4.74 -2.67 -8.03
C PRO A 311 5.30 -2.40 -9.43
N LEU A 312 4.89 -3.18 -10.46
CA LEU A 312 5.29 -2.97 -11.84
C LEU A 312 4.63 -1.71 -12.45
N ALA A 313 3.52 -1.23 -11.87
CA ALA A 313 2.86 0.01 -12.28
C ALA A 313 3.49 1.27 -11.66
N SER A 314 4.09 1.15 -10.47
CA SER A 314 4.67 2.26 -9.72
C SER A 314 6.07 2.66 -10.24
N PRO A 315 6.41 3.96 -10.31
CA PRO A 315 7.74 4.41 -10.69
C PRO A 315 8.76 4.12 -9.58
N TRP A 316 9.98 3.73 -9.94
CA TRP A 316 11.01 3.27 -9.00
C TRP A 316 11.29 4.24 -7.85
N PHE A 317 11.30 5.56 -8.10
CA PHE A 317 11.51 6.53 -7.02
C PHE A 317 10.43 6.47 -5.94
N ALA A 318 9.17 6.20 -6.31
CA ALA A 318 8.07 6.04 -5.34
C ALA A 318 8.25 4.75 -4.53
N THR A 319 8.58 3.64 -5.20
CA THR A 319 8.92 2.36 -4.55
C THR A 319 10.08 2.52 -3.56
N ALA A 320 11.13 3.28 -3.92
CA ALA A 320 12.27 3.55 -3.04
C ALA A 320 11.88 4.42 -1.81
N ASN A 321 10.97 5.38 -1.95
CA ASN A 321 10.44 6.13 -0.81
C ASN A 321 9.61 5.23 0.12
N VAL A 322 8.72 4.40 -0.42
CA VAL A 322 7.95 3.41 0.37
C VAL A 322 8.88 2.43 1.08
N ALA A 323 9.93 1.95 0.42
CA ALA A 323 10.92 1.05 1.00
C ALA A 323 11.71 1.68 2.15
N ALA A 324 12.18 2.92 1.99
CA ALA A 324 12.85 3.67 3.06
C ALA A 324 11.92 3.95 4.25
N GLY A 325 10.66 4.28 3.98
CA GLY A 325 9.61 4.47 4.97
C GLY A 325 9.31 3.22 5.78
N PHE A 326 9.01 2.12 5.10
CA PHE A 326 8.79 0.81 5.70
C PHE A 326 9.99 0.37 6.55
N PHE A 327 11.21 0.50 6.04
CA PHE A 327 12.43 0.17 6.79
C PHE A 327 12.57 1.01 8.07
N PHE A 328 12.33 2.32 8.00
CA PHE A 328 12.42 3.20 9.15
C PHE A 328 11.35 2.90 10.21
N ILE A 329 10.12 2.62 9.79
CA ILE A 329 9.00 2.37 10.71
C ILE A 329 9.08 0.96 11.30
N MET A 330 9.21 -0.07 10.45
CA MET A 330 9.18 -1.48 10.85
C MET A 330 10.49 -1.95 11.51
N TYR A 331 11.66 -1.49 11.04
CA TYR A 331 12.96 -1.98 11.53
C TYR A 331 13.73 -1.01 12.43
N ILE A 332 13.24 0.23 12.63
CA ILE A 332 13.83 1.18 13.59
C ILE A 332 12.82 1.64 14.64
N ILE A 333 11.72 2.31 14.26
CA ILE A 333 10.79 2.90 15.25
C ILE A 333 10.12 1.82 16.11
N THR A 334 9.45 0.83 15.49
CA THR A 334 8.70 -0.20 16.22
C THR A 334 9.61 -1.03 17.16
N PRO A 335 10.78 -1.56 16.70
CA PRO A 335 11.82 -2.12 17.56
C PRO A 335 12.20 -1.27 18.77
N ILE A 336 12.47 0.03 18.57
CA ILE A 336 12.86 0.93 19.67
C ILE A 336 11.69 1.08 20.64
N ALA A 337 10.49 1.39 20.17
CA ALA A 337 9.32 1.55 21.03
C ALA A 337 9.01 0.26 21.84
N TYR A 338 9.10 -0.91 21.20
CA TYR A 338 8.80 -2.19 21.84
C TYR A 338 9.87 -2.57 22.87
N TRP A 339 11.15 -2.60 22.48
CA TRP A 339 12.21 -3.07 23.37
C TRP A 339 12.62 -2.05 24.45
N PHE A 340 12.37 -0.75 24.27
CA PHE A 340 12.44 0.24 25.37
C PHE A 340 11.16 0.34 26.21
N ASN A 341 10.10 -0.43 25.89
CA ASN A 341 8.84 -0.50 26.65
C ASN A 341 8.09 0.84 26.74
N PHE A 342 7.99 1.56 25.61
CA PHE A 342 7.13 2.75 25.54
C PHE A 342 5.65 2.32 25.64
N TYR A 343 4.83 3.05 26.39
CA TYR A 343 3.41 2.73 26.63
C TYR A 343 3.15 1.30 27.15
N ASP A 344 4.10 0.71 27.89
CA ASP A 344 4.04 -0.68 28.34
C ASP A 344 3.98 -1.73 27.22
N ALA A 345 4.46 -1.38 26.02
CA ALA A 345 4.55 -2.19 24.80
C ALA A 345 4.67 -3.71 24.99
N LYS A 346 5.59 -4.18 25.86
CA LYS A 346 5.89 -5.61 26.04
C LYS A 346 4.72 -6.41 26.60
N LYS A 347 3.69 -5.75 27.16
CA LYS A 347 2.46 -6.40 27.61
C LYS A 347 1.61 -6.97 26.46
N PHE A 348 1.87 -6.52 25.24
CA PHE A 348 1.06 -6.79 24.06
C PHE A 348 1.90 -7.49 22.97
N PRO A 349 1.26 -8.02 21.92
CA PRO A 349 1.95 -8.43 20.69
C PRO A 349 2.75 -7.27 20.09
N ILE A 350 3.84 -7.57 19.38
CA ILE A 350 4.62 -6.53 18.69
C ILE A 350 3.85 -5.93 17.50
N PHE A 351 3.08 -6.77 16.81
CA PHE A 351 2.21 -6.44 15.69
C PHE A 351 0.83 -7.06 15.94
N SER A 352 -0.22 -6.24 15.95
CA SER A 352 -1.63 -6.63 16.14
C SER A 352 -2.54 -5.42 15.88
N ASP A 353 -3.72 -5.64 15.33
CA ASP A 353 -4.84 -4.68 15.25
C ASP A 353 -5.75 -4.72 16.50
N GLU A 354 -5.83 -5.86 17.18
CA GLU A 354 -6.62 -6.03 18.42
C GLU A 354 -6.38 -4.94 19.48
N LEU A 355 -7.42 -4.69 20.30
CA LEU A 355 -7.43 -3.72 21.39
C LEU A 355 -7.27 -4.44 22.74
N PHE A 356 -6.46 -3.87 23.63
CA PHE A 356 -6.03 -4.57 24.86
C PHE A 356 -6.40 -3.85 26.16
N THR A 357 -6.57 -4.64 27.21
CA THR A 357 -6.70 -4.21 28.62
C THR A 357 -5.32 -4.00 29.27
N THR A 358 -5.29 -3.38 30.46
CA THR A 358 -4.04 -3.17 31.24
C THR A 358 -3.24 -4.43 31.57
N THR A 359 -3.88 -5.61 31.50
CA THR A 359 -3.33 -6.95 31.79
C THR A 359 -2.89 -7.73 30.55
N GLY A 360 -3.06 -7.17 29.35
CA GLY A 360 -2.71 -7.82 28.08
C GLY A 360 -3.77 -8.77 27.50
N GLN A 361 -4.97 -8.81 28.08
CA GLN A 361 -6.13 -9.52 27.50
C GLN A 361 -6.89 -8.63 26.52
N ILE A 362 -7.61 -9.22 25.57
CA ILE A 362 -8.47 -8.50 24.61
C ILE A 362 -9.52 -7.66 25.34
N TYR A 363 -9.78 -6.45 24.85
CA TYR A 363 -10.69 -5.49 25.46
C TYR A 363 -12.16 -5.79 25.07
N ASN A 364 -13.02 -6.07 26.04
CA ASN A 364 -14.45 -6.28 25.78
C ASN A 364 -15.16 -4.94 25.51
N ILE A 365 -15.41 -4.66 24.23
CA ILE A 365 -16.02 -3.42 23.74
C ILE A 365 -17.51 -3.35 24.11
N SER A 366 -18.23 -4.48 24.08
CA SER A 366 -19.67 -4.56 24.37
C SER A 366 -20.03 -4.06 25.77
N ASN A 367 -19.10 -4.16 26.72
CA ASN A 367 -19.27 -3.68 28.09
C ASN A 367 -19.30 -2.13 28.23
N ILE A 368 -18.83 -1.36 27.23
CA ILE A 368 -18.69 0.11 27.31
C ILE A 368 -19.64 0.88 26.36
N VAL A 369 -20.65 0.19 25.81
CA VAL A 369 -21.63 0.74 24.86
C VAL A 369 -23.03 0.65 25.46
N ASP A 370 -23.75 1.77 25.56
CA ASP A 370 -25.10 1.79 26.11
C ASP A 370 -26.19 1.31 25.12
N SER A 371 -27.43 1.28 25.58
CA SER A 371 -28.59 0.92 24.74
C SER A 371 -28.84 1.88 23.57
N HIS A 372 -28.35 3.13 23.62
CA HIS A 372 -28.55 4.21 22.64
C HIS A 372 -27.33 4.50 21.74
N PHE A 373 -26.32 3.64 21.74
CA PHE A 373 -25.00 3.86 21.08
C PHE A 373 -24.24 5.08 21.61
N HIS A 374 -24.37 5.39 22.89
CA HIS A 374 -23.48 6.29 23.61
C HIS A 374 -22.43 5.49 24.38
N PHE A 375 -21.30 6.15 24.65
CA PHE A 375 -20.21 5.60 25.44
C PHE A 375 -20.54 5.65 26.94
N ASP A 376 -20.54 4.49 27.61
CA ASP A 376 -20.71 4.42 29.06
C ASP A 376 -19.40 4.78 29.77
N THR A 377 -19.41 5.93 30.46
CA THR A 377 -18.25 6.42 31.20
C THR A 377 -18.00 5.64 32.49
N GLN A 378 -19.05 5.16 33.18
CA GLN A 378 -18.88 4.39 34.41
C GLN A 378 -18.32 3.00 34.09
N ALA A 379 -18.91 2.30 33.11
CA ALA A 379 -18.41 0.99 32.72
C ALA A 379 -16.96 1.05 32.18
N TYR A 380 -16.57 2.13 31.50
CA TYR A 380 -15.17 2.35 31.11
C TYR A 380 -14.24 2.61 32.29
N GLU A 381 -14.69 3.34 33.32
CA GLU A 381 -13.89 3.56 34.53
C GLU A 381 -13.74 2.28 35.37
N GLU A 382 -14.70 1.36 35.30
CA GLU A 382 -14.64 0.02 35.92
C GLU A 382 -13.78 -0.98 35.13
N ASN A 383 -13.86 -1.00 33.79
CA ASN A 383 -13.02 -1.87 32.93
C ASN A 383 -11.57 -1.35 32.77
N GLY A 384 -11.36 -0.03 32.95
CA GLY A 384 -10.07 0.62 32.86
C GLY A 384 -9.67 1.05 31.44
N PRO A 385 -8.53 1.75 31.28
CA PRO A 385 -8.13 2.35 30.01
C PRO A 385 -7.68 1.32 28.96
N LEU A 386 -8.03 1.61 27.70
CA LEU A 386 -7.71 0.80 26.52
C LEU A 386 -6.27 1.04 26.03
N TYR A 387 -5.60 -0.04 25.61
CA TYR A 387 -4.26 -0.05 25.06
C TYR A 387 -4.25 -0.57 23.62
N LEU A 388 -3.23 -0.14 22.85
CA LEU A 388 -3.00 -0.53 21.47
C LEU A 388 -1.69 -1.32 21.38
N SER A 389 -1.54 -2.16 20.35
CA SER A 389 -0.24 -2.72 20.03
C SER A 389 0.78 -1.62 19.70
N THR A 390 2.06 -1.92 19.87
CA THR A 390 3.12 -0.90 19.68
C THR A 390 3.21 -0.44 18.24
N PHE A 391 3.11 -1.38 17.29
CA PHE A 391 3.06 -1.06 15.88
C PHE A 391 1.84 -0.19 15.53
N PHE A 392 0.65 -0.52 16.03
CA PHE A 392 -0.59 0.21 15.72
C PHE A 392 -0.56 1.66 16.25
N ALA A 393 -0.06 1.86 17.48
CA ALA A 393 0.16 3.20 18.04
C ALA A 393 1.19 4.02 17.23
N VAL A 394 2.25 3.38 16.72
CA VAL A 394 3.24 4.02 15.84
C VAL A 394 2.61 4.39 14.49
N THR A 395 1.86 3.49 13.84
CA THR A 395 1.23 3.78 12.53
C THR A 395 0.22 4.92 12.62
N TYR A 396 -0.54 5.05 13.71
CA TYR A 396 -1.42 6.22 13.89
C TYR A 396 -0.65 7.54 13.95
N GLY A 397 0.49 7.57 14.67
CA GLY A 397 1.40 8.73 14.64
C GLY A 397 1.94 9.01 13.24
N VAL A 398 2.39 7.97 12.53
CA VAL A 398 2.84 8.06 11.14
C VAL A 398 1.75 8.64 10.23
N GLY A 399 0.49 8.27 10.42
CA GLY A 399 -0.66 8.85 9.71
C GLY A 399 -0.81 10.36 9.94
N PHE A 400 -0.74 10.81 11.20
CA PHE A 400 -0.72 12.24 11.54
C PHE A 400 0.43 13.01 10.84
N ALA A 401 1.61 12.38 10.76
CA ALA A 401 2.77 12.95 10.07
C ALA A 401 2.61 12.98 8.55
N SER A 402 2.08 11.91 7.92
CA SER A 402 1.91 11.86 6.45
C SER A 402 0.93 12.92 5.94
N LEU A 403 -0.14 13.19 6.69
CA LEU A 403 -1.14 14.22 6.35
C LEU A 403 -0.59 15.65 6.40
N THR A 404 0.20 15.97 7.42
CA THR A 404 0.86 17.29 7.54
C THR A 404 2.01 17.42 6.55
N ALA A 405 2.77 16.34 6.32
CA ALA A 405 3.76 16.27 5.27
C ALA A 405 3.13 16.50 3.88
N THR A 406 1.96 15.92 3.60
CA THR A 406 1.22 16.08 2.33
C THR A 406 0.97 17.55 2.02
N ILE A 407 0.44 18.32 2.98
CA ILE A 407 0.17 19.75 2.80
C ILE A 407 1.47 20.52 2.56
N VAL A 408 2.49 20.34 3.43
CA VAL A 408 3.72 21.14 3.34
C VAL A 408 4.56 20.78 2.11
N HIS A 409 4.63 19.51 1.73
CA HIS A 409 5.34 19.06 0.53
C HIS A 409 4.71 19.64 -0.74
N VAL A 410 3.39 19.53 -0.92
CA VAL A 410 2.72 20.09 -2.10
C VAL A 410 2.85 21.61 -2.16
N LEU A 411 2.76 22.32 -1.02
CA LEU A 411 2.96 23.77 -0.98
C LEU A 411 4.41 24.19 -1.31
N LEU A 412 5.43 23.45 -0.85
CA LEU A 412 6.83 23.80 -1.05
C LEU A 412 7.40 23.42 -2.42
N PHE A 413 6.96 22.29 -2.98
CA PHE A 413 7.49 21.76 -4.25
C PHE A 413 6.59 22.13 -5.44
N HIS A 414 5.28 21.94 -5.34
CA HIS A 414 4.33 22.19 -6.44
C HIS A 414 3.57 23.53 -6.33
N GLY A 415 3.63 24.22 -5.18
CA GLY A 415 2.85 25.44 -4.94
C GLY A 415 3.07 26.55 -5.97
N SER A 416 4.30 26.70 -6.48
CA SER A 416 4.60 27.65 -7.56
C SER A 416 4.03 27.22 -8.92
N GLU A 417 3.93 25.93 -9.18
CA GLU A 417 3.37 25.37 -10.42
C GLU A 417 1.85 25.47 -10.41
N ILE A 418 1.20 25.13 -9.28
CA ILE A 418 -0.24 25.29 -9.05
C ILE A 418 -0.62 26.78 -9.21
N TRP A 419 0.12 27.70 -8.58
CA TRP A 419 -0.12 29.14 -8.71
C TRP A 419 0.07 29.63 -10.15
N GLN A 420 1.09 29.12 -10.86
CA GLN A 420 1.26 29.40 -12.29
C GLN A 420 0.10 28.86 -13.11
N LEU A 421 -0.35 27.62 -12.90
CA LEU A 421 -1.49 27.00 -13.61
C LEU A 421 -2.80 27.77 -13.38
N SER A 422 -3.08 28.20 -12.14
CA SER A 422 -4.25 29.04 -11.83
C SER A 422 -4.18 30.44 -12.46
N LYS A 423 -2.99 30.93 -12.84
CA LYS A 423 -2.79 32.23 -13.51
C LYS A 423 -2.70 32.11 -15.04
N SER A 424 -1.99 31.11 -15.55
CA SER A 424 -1.96 30.70 -16.95
C SER A 424 -3.25 30.00 -17.38
N ALA A 425 -4.22 29.86 -16.48
CA ALA A 425 -5.63 29.65 -16.80
C ALA A 425 -6.15 30.62 -17.87
N PHE A 426 -5.50 31.79 -18.02
CA PHE A 426 -5.74 32.84 -19.02
C PHE A 426 -4.68 32.92 -20.15
N GLN A 427 -3.70 32.01 -20.23
CA GLN A 427 -2.61 32.02 -21.23
C GLN A 427 -2.19 30.59 -21.65
N GLU A 428 -2.52 30.18 -22.87
CA GLU A 428 -2.43 28.80 -23.40
C GLU A 428 -1.00 28.26 -23.68
N LYS A 429 0.06 28.74 -23.00
CA LYS A 429 1.42 28.74 -23.58
C LYS A 429 2.25 27.44 -23.54
N LYS A 430 1.76 26.35 -22.91
CA LYS A 430 2.29 24.97 -23.08
C LYS A 430 1.14 23.98 -22.89
N MET A 431 0.94 23.05 -23.84
CA MET A 431 -0.13 22.05 -23.79
C MET A 431 0.31 20.72 -24.39
N ASP A 432 0.02 19.63 -23.67
CA ASP A 432 0.27 18.25 -24.06
C ASP A 432 -0.48 17.84 -25.35
N ILE A 433 0.14 16.98 -26.17
CA ILE A 433 -0.42 16.49 -27.45
C ILE A 433 -1.78 15.82 -27.28
N HIS A 434 -2.00 15.01 -26.25
CA HIS A 434 -3.30 14.38 -26.01
C HIS A 434 -4.34 15.43 -25.61
N THR A 435 -3.95 16.48 -24.89
CA THR A 435 -4.84 17.62 -24.59
C THR A 435 -5.15 18.44 -25.85
N LYS A 436 -4.22 18.57 -26.81
CA LYS A 436 -4.50 19.16 -28.13
C LYS A 436 -5.52 18.32 -28.92
N LEU A 437 -5.35 17.01 -28.99
CA LEU A 437 -6.30 16.08 -29.64
C LEU A 437 -7.69 16.17 -29.00
N MET A 438 -7.74 16.15 -27.66
CA MET A 438 -8.99 16.16 -26.89
C MET A 438 -9.79 17.46 -27.01
N ARG A 439 -9.24 18.56 -27.56
CA ARG A 439 -10.00 19.77 -27.94
C ARG A 439 -11.07 19.49 -28.99
N ARG A 440 -10.92 18.44 -29.83
CA ARG A 440 -11.91 18.04 -30.84
C ARG A 440 -13.24 17.57 -30.23
N TYR A 441 -13.22 17.05 -29.00
CA TYR A 441 -14.41 16.51 -28.33
C TYR A 441 -15.13 17.55 -27.48
N LYS A 442 -16.47 17.49 -27.48
CA LYS A 442 -17.33 18.35 -26.66
C LYS A 442 -17.13 18.02 -25.17
N GLN A 443 -16.52 18.95 -24.44
CA GLN A 443 -16.26 18.83 -23.00
C GLN A 443 -17.55 18.70 -22.18
N VAL A 444 -17.44 18.13 -20.98
CA VAL A 444 -18.52 18.06 -19.98
C VAL A 444 -18.85 19.47 -19.48
N PRO A 445 -20.12 19.91 -19.46
CA PRO A 445 -20.49 21.19 -18.86
C PRO A 445 -20.25 21.20 -17.35
N GLU A 446 -19.64 22.25 -16.81
CA GLU A 446 -19.38 22.38 -15.36
C GLU A 446 -20.65 22.24 -14.50
N TRP A 447 -21.80 22.70 -15.02
CA TRP A 447 -23.08 22.59 -14.32
C TRP A 447 -23.53 21.14 -14.06
N TRP A 448 -23.06 20.14 -14.82
CA TRP A 448 -23.37 18.72 -14.53
C TRP A 448 -22.77 18.30 -13.19
N PHE A 449 -21.53 18.70 -12.92
CA PHE A 449 -20.84 18.44 -11.67
C PHE A 449 -21.49 19.21 -10.50
N ILE A 450 -21.80 20.49 -10.71
CA ILE A 450 -22.46 21.34 -9.70
C ILE A 450 -23.86 20.81 -9.35
N SER A 451 -24.64 20.35 -10.34
CA SER A 451 -25.96 19.75 -10.10
C SER A 451 -25.86 18.45 -9.30
N ILE A 452 -24.89 17.58 -9.59
CA ILE A 452 -24.64 16.38 -8.77
C ILE A 452 -24.24 16.78 -7.34
N LEU A 453 -23.29 17.72 -7.18
CA LEU A 453 -22.81 18.15 -5.88
C LEU A 453 -23.92 18.66 -4.97
N ILE A 454 -24.76 19.58 -5.49
CA ILE A 454 -25.87 20.17 -4.73
C ILE A 454 -26.94 19.12 -4.41
N ALA A 455 -27.30 18.26 -5.37
CA ALA A 455 -28.29 17.21 -5.14
C ALA A 455 -27.82 16.19 -4.09
N THR A 456 -26.58 15.71 -4.19
CA THR A 456 -26.04 14.72 -3.26
C THR A 456 -25.83 15.30 -1.86
N ILE A 457 -25.37 16.55 -1.72
CA ILE A 457 -25.29 17.21 -0.40
C ILE A 457 -26.69 17.38 0.21
N ALA A 458 -27.69 17.82 -0.57
CA ALA A 458 -29.06 17.99 -0.08
C ALA A 458 -29.68 16.66 0.39
N ILE A 459 -29.51 15.58 -0.38
CA ILE A 459 -29.96 14.23 0.00
C ILE A 459 -29.20 13.73 1.24
N THR A 460 -27.89 14.00 1.34
CA THR A 460 -27.08 13.61 2.50
C THR A 460 -27.55 14.29 3.77
N ILE A 461 -27.72 15.63 3.76
CA ILE A 461 -28.21 16.40 4.90
C ILE A 461 -29.63 15.95 5.29
N PHE A 462 -30.53 15.76 4.31
CA PHE A 462 -31.87 15.22 4.59
C PHE A 462 -31.81 13.84 5.26
N SER A 463 -30.96 12.94 4.78
CA SER A 463 -30.81 11.59 5.33
C SER A 463 -30.28 11.63 6.77
N CYS A 464 -29.27 12.46 7.01
CA CYS A 464 -28.64 12.66 8.31
C CYS A 464 -29.61 13.21 9.36
N GLU A 465 -30.33 14.29 9.05
CA GLU A 465 -31.22 14.95 10.02
C GLU A 465 -32.56 14.24 10.20
N TYR A 466 -33.12 13.62 9.15
CA TYR A 466 -34.39 12.89 9.26
C TYR A 466 -34.21 11.51 9.92
N TYR A 467 -33.07 10.84 9.70
CA TYR A 467 -32.74 9.55 10.31
C TYR A 467 -31.62 9.67 11.36
N ILE A 468 -31.64 10.76 12.13
CA ILE A 468 -30.60 11.10 13.12
C ILE A 468 -30.43 10.01 14.20
N GLU A 469 -31.48 9.24 14.50
CA GLU A 469 -31.43 8.09 15.42
C GLU A 469 -30.62 6.90 14.86
N GLN A 470 -30.56 6.75 13.53
CA GLN A 470 -29.81 5.68 12.84
C GLN A 470 -28.40 6.12 12.42
N LEU A 471 -28.19 7.40 12.08
CA LEU A 471 -26.92 7.90 11.54
C LEU A 471 -26.10 8.77 12.50
N GLN A 472 -26.74 9.37 13.51
CA GLN A 472 -26.19 10.28 14.53
C GLN A 472 -25.44 11.54 14.04
N LEU A 473 -25.04 11.64 12.77
CA LEU A 473 -24.29 12.76 12.18
C LEU A 473 -25.22 13.96 11.91
N PRO A 474 -24.97 15.15 12.48
CA PRO A 474 -25.74 16.37 12.16
C PRO A 474 -25.27 17.09 10.89
N TRP A 475 -26.11 17.98 10.35
CA TRP A 475 -25.96 18.69 9.07
C TRP A 475 -24.62 19.44 8.92
N TRP A 476 -24.11 20.03 9.99
CA TRP A 476 -22.83 20.76 9.97
C TRP A 476 -21.65 19.81 9.81
N GLY A 477 -21.77 18.57 10.28
CA GLY A 477 -20.77 17.52 10.11
C GLY A 477 -20.66 17.09 8.65
N VAL A 478 -21.79 16.99 7.94
CA VAL A 478 -21.82 16.73 6.49
C VAL A 478 -21.04 17.81 5.72
N LEU A 479 -21.31 19.09 6.01
CA LEU A 479 -20.64 20.21 5.35
C LEU A 479 -19.14 20.28 5.68
N LEU A 480 -18.76 20.00 6.93
CA LEU A 480 -17.36 19.96 7.36
C LEU A 480 -16.60 18.80 6.70
N ALA A 481 -17.21 17.61 6.60
CA ALA A 481 -16.64 16.46 5.89
C ALA A 481 -16.41 16.79 4.39
N CYS A 482 -17.38 17.42 3.73
CA CYS A 482 -17.24 17.90 2.34
C CYS A 482 -16.10 18.91 2.19
N ALA A 483 -15.97 19.87 3.12
CA ALA A 483 -14.92 20.89 3.07
C ALA A 483 -13.50 20.29 3.24
N ILE A 484 -13.35 19.32 4.15
CA ILE A 484 -12.10 18.58 4.35
C ILE A 484 -11.75 17.77 3.08
N ALA A 485 -12.71 16.99 2.56
CA ALA A 485 -12.51 16.17 1.36
C ALA A 485 -12.11 17.02 0.14
N PHE A 486 -12.82 18.14 -0.08
CA PHE A 486 -12.52 19.09 -1.16
C PHE A 486 -11.11 19.66 -1.05
N PHE A 487 -10.69 20.11 0.15
CA PHE A 487 -9.36 20.67 0.36
C PHE A 487 -8.24 19.65 0.10
N PHE A 488 -8.38 18.42 0.59
CA PHE A 488 -7.36 17.38 0.45
C PHE A 488 -7.33 16.69 -0.94
N THR A 489 -8.41 16.78 -1.74
CA THR A 489 -8.47 16.18 -3.08
C THR A 489 -7.32 16.64 -3.98
N LEU A 490 -6.95 17.93 -3.98
CA LEU A 490 -5.86 18.42 -4.85
C LEU A 490 -4.46 17.99 -4.38
N PRO A 491 -4.03 18.19 -3.11
CA PRO A 491 -2.72 17.74 -2.65
C PRO A 491 -2.51 16.23 -2.80
N ILE A 492 -3.50 15.42 -2.43
CA ILE A 492 -3.38 13.95 -2.52
C ILE A 492 -3.43 13.51 -3.99
N GLY A 493 -4.29 14.12 -4.82
CA GLY A 493 -4.35 13.83 -6.25
C GLY A 493 -3.06 14.12 -7.00
N ILE A 494 -2.30 15.15 -6.62
CA ILE A 494 -0.96 15.42 -7.18
C ILE A 494 0.01 14.27 -6.85
N ILE A 495 -0.01 13.79 -5.60
CA ILE A 495 0.86 12.68 -5.16
C ILE A 495 0.45 11.38 -5.87
N THR A 496 -0.84 11.02 -5.90
CA THR A 496 -1.34 9.84 -6.61
C THR A 496 -0.99 9.88 -8.11
N ALA A 497 -1.24 11.00 -8.79
CA ALA A 497 -1.03 11.14 -10.22
C ALA A 497 0.45 11.12 -10.66
N THR A 498 1.39 11.30 -9.73
CA THR A 498 2.84 11.31 -10.01
C THR A 498 3.57 10.08 -9.46
N THR A 499 3.11 9.50 -8.34
CA THR A 499 3.80 8.41 -7.60
C THR A 499 3.06 7.06 -7.62
N ASN A 500 1.80 7.03 -8.06
CA ASN A 500 0.88 5.89 -7.90
C ASN A 500 0.56 5.51 -6.44
N GLN A 501 0.91 6.36 -5.46
CA GLN A 501 0.65 6.14 -4.03
C GLN A 501 -0.33 7.19 -3.50
N THR A 502 -1.29 6.77 -2.68
CA THR A 502 -2.42 7.62 -2.24
C THR A 502 -2.45 7.72 -0.72
N PRO A 503 -1.99 8.84 -0.12
CA PRO A 503 -2.18 9.12 1.30
C PRO A 503 -3.65 9.03 1.73
N GLY A 504 -3.94 8.32 2.82
CA GLY A 504 -5.29 8.11 3.33
C GLY A 504 -5.78 9.22 4.26
N LEU A 505 -7.09 9.53 4.22
CA LEU A 505 -7.69 10.60 5.04
C LEU A 505 -8.46 10.12 6.29
N ASN A 506 -8.68 8.80 6.43
CA ASN A 506 -9.46 8.18 7.52
C ASN A 506 -9.15 8.78 8.91
N ILE A 507 -7.89 8.69 9.32
CA ILE A 507 -7.43 9.02 10.68
C ILE A 507 -7.78 10.46 11.08
N ILE A 508 -7.64 11.45 10.19
CA ILE A 508 -7.92 12.85 10.54
C ILE A 508 -9.40 13.21 10.50
N THR A 509 -10.18 12.57 9.61
CA THR A 509 -11.64 12.73 9.64
C THR A 509 -12.21 12.18 10.95
N GLU A 510 -11.71 11.03 11.39
CA GLU A 510 -12.07 10.41 12.66
C GLU A 510 -11.58 11.21 13.88
N TYR A 511 -10.34 11.71 13.85
CA TYR A 511 -9.79 12.57 14.92
C TYR A 511 -10.62 13.85 15.10
N ILE A 512 -10.98 14.54 14.01
CA ILE A 512 -11.72 15.81 14.07
C ILE A 512 -13.13 15.58 14.62
N MET A 513 -13.88 14.62 14.07
CA MET A 513 -15.27 14.40 14.50
C MET A 513 -15.33 13.81 15.90
N GLY A 514 -14.44 12.88 16.24
CA GLY A 514 -14.32 12.33 17.60
C GLY A 514 -13.99 13.37 18.67
N TYR A 515 -13.31 14.47 18.33
CA TYR A 515 -13.08 15.60 19.25
C TYR A 515 -14.27 16.59 19.31
N LEU A 516 -14.93 16.86 18.19
CA LEU A 516 -16.07 17.80 18.13
C LEU A 516 -17.39 17.19 18.63
N TYR A 517 -17.54 15.87 18.54
CA TYR A 517 -18.78 15.14 18.81
C TYR A 517 -18.50 13.75 19.44
N PRO A 518 -17.82 13.70 20.61
CA PRO A 518 -17.38 12.46 21.26
C PRO A 518 -18.53 11.56 21.71
N GLY A 519 -18.26 10.26 21.87
CA GLY A 519 -19.19 9.30 22.45
C GLY A 519 -20.26 8.80 21.48
N ARG A 520 -20.04 8.93 20.16
CA ARG A 520 -21.02 8.65 19.09
C ARG A 520 -20.33 7.96 17.90
N PRO A 521 -20.13 6.63 17.95
CA PRO A 521 -19.38 5.91 16.92
C PRO A 521 -20.02 6.01 15.54
N VAL A 522 -21.36 5.99 15.44
CA VAL A 522 -22.05 6.02 14.14
C VAL A 522 -21.90 7.38 13.45
N ALA A 523 -21.98 8.48 14.23
CA ALA A 523 -21.70 9.82 13.69
C ALA A 523 -20.26 9.93 13.15
N ASN A 524 -19.29 9.35 13.88
CA ASN A 524 -17.89 9.33 13.48
C ASN A 524 -17.66 8.47 12.22
N MET A 525 -18.24 7.28 12.14
CA MET A 525 -18.18 6.42 10.95
C MET A 525 -18.80 7.10 9.72
N CYS A 526 -19.95 7.75 9.87
CA CYS A 526 -20.57 8.52 8.79
C CYS A 526 -19.65 9.66 8.33
N PHE A 527 -19.09 10.44 9.26
CA PHE A 527 -18.18 11.54 8.94
C PHE A 527 -16.89 11.07 8.24
N LYS A 528 -16.29 9.96 8.71
CA LYS A 528 -15.15 9.28 8.09
C LYS A 528 -15.44 8.95 6.63
N VAL A 529 -16.55 8.26 6.36
CA VAL A 529 -16.89 7.83 5.00
C VAL A 529 -17.20 9.04 4.10
N TYR A 530 -17.99 10.02 4.55
CA TYR A 530 -18.24 11.23 3.76
C TYR A 530 -16.98 12.09 3.53
N GLY A 531 -16.03 12.12 4.47
CA GLY A 531 -14.80 12.90 4.35
C GLY A 531 -13.66 12.22 3.57
N TYR A 532 -13.57 10.88 3.60
CA TYR A 532 -12.53 10.11 2.91
C TYR A 532 -12.98 9.55 1.55
N ILE A 533 -14.16 8.95 1.47
CA ILE A 533 -14.59 8.24 0.24
C ILE A 533 -15.02 9.22 -0.85
N SER A 534 -15.55 10.38 -0.50
CA SER A 534 -15.82 11.43 -1.49
C SER A 534 -14.52 11.97 -2.13
N MET A 535 -13.43 12.09 -1.37
CA MET A 535 -12.11 12.37 -1.93
C MET A 535 -11.63 11.23 -2.83
N THR A 536 -11.68 9.99 -2.34
CA THR A 536 -11.21 8.80 -3.08
C THR A 536 -11.97 8.63 -4.40
N GLN A 537 -13.31 8.77 -4.38
CA GLN A 537 -14.14 8.73 -5.58
C GLN A 537 -13.87 9.90 -6.54
N ALA A 538 -13.57 11.09 -6.03
CA ALA A 538 -13.12 12.19 -6.89
C ALA A 538 -11.80 11.85 -7.61
N LEU A 539 -10.85 11.18 -6.93
CA LEU A 539 -9.57 10.77 -7.50
C LEU A 539 -9.72 9.63 -8.51
N THR A 540 -10.48 8.58 -8.21
CA THR A 540 -10.75 7.48 -9.16
C THR A 540 -11.47 7.99 -10.41
N PHE A 541 -12.45 8.88 -10.25
CA PHE A 541 -13.14 9.54 -11.37
C PHE A 541 -12.16 10.35 -12.25
N LEU A 542 -11.24 11.10 -11.64
CA LEU A 542 -10.18 11.82 -12.35
C LEU A 542 -9.19 10.88 -13.07
N GLN A 543 -8.83 9.77 -12.42
CA GLN A 543 -7.98 8.73 -13.00
C GLN A 543 -8.61 8.13 -14.25
N ASP A 544 -9.89 7.74 -14.19
CA ASP A 544 -10.64 7.25 -15.36
C ASP A 544 -10.75 8.33 -16.44
N PHE A 545 -10.91 9.60 -16.07
CA PHE A 545 -10.88 10.71 -17.03
C PHE A 545 -9.51 10.86 -17.71
N LYS A 546 -8.38 10.57 -17.04
CA LYS A 546 -7.05 10.49 -17.66
C LYS A 546 -6.94 9.27 -18.59
N LEU A 547 -7.48 8.11 -18.21
CA LEU A 547 -7.54 6.94 -19.10
C LEU A 547 -8.36 7.25 -20.37
N GLY A 548 -9.52 7.90 -20.22
CA GLY A 548 -10.32 8.37 -21.35
C GLY A 548 -9.61 9.41 -22.22
N HIS A 549 -8.73 10.23 -21.63
CA HIS A 549 -7.87 11.19 -22.33
C HIS A 549 -6.75 10.50 -23.12
N TYR A 550 -6.13 9.45 -22.56
CA TYR A 550 -5.16 8.61 -23.27
C TYR A 550 -5.78 7.75 -24.38
N MET A 551 -7.02 7.30 -24.20
CA MET A 551 -7.75 6.46 -25.17
C MET A 551 -8.72 7.24 -26.09
N LYS A 552 -8.69 8.58 -26.03
CA LYS A 552 -9.43 9.52 -26.90
C LYS A 552 -10.95 9.25 -26.92
N ILE A 553 -11.51 9.04 -25.74
CA ILE A 553 -12.94 8.79 -25.52
C ILE A 553 -13.68 10.12 -25.27
N PRO A 554 -14.82 10.39 -25.94
CA PRO A 554 -15.60 11.62 -25.71
C PRO A 554 -15.91 11.87 -24.21
N PRO A 555 -15.50 13.02 -23.63
CA PRO A 555 -15.61 13.28 -22.18
C PRO A 555 -17.01 13.14 -21.59
N ARG A 556 -18.06 13.48 -22.35
CA ARG A 556 -19.47 13.31 -21.94
C ARG A 556 -19.90 11.86 -21.84
N THR A 557 -19.29 10.99 -22.63
CA THR A 557 -19.55 9.54 -22.59
C THR A 557 -18.82 8.89 -21.42
N MET A 558 -17.60 9.32 -21.13
CA MET A 558 -16.86 8.92 -19.91
C MET A 558 -17.65 9.26 -18.65
N PHE A 559 -18.09 10.52 -18.52
CA PHE A 559 -18.95 10.98 -17.42
C PHE A 559 -20.18 10.08 -17.23
N MET A 560 -20.89 9.80 -18.32
CA MET A 560 -22.12 9.01 -18.30
C MET A 560 -21.84 7.56 -17.88
N ALA A 561 -20.80 6.92 -18.42
CA ALA A 561 -20.45 5.54 -18.08
C ALA A 561 -20.04 5.41 -16.59
N GLN A 562 -19.24 6.34 -16.07
CA GLN A 562 -18.84 6.35 -14.65
C GLN A 562 -20.05 6.56 -13.73
N VAL A 563 -20.93 7.53 -14.02
CA VAL A 563 -22.12 7.79 -13.19
C VAL A 563 -23.07 6.60 -13.21
N VAL A 564 -23.38 6.04 -14.38
CA VAL A 564 -24.33 4.91 -14.47
C VAL A 564 -23.73 3.61 -13.92
N GLY A 565 -22.44 3.35 -14.17
CA GLY A 565 -21.71 2.23 -13.58
C GLY A 565 -21.67 2.31 -12.05
N THR A 566 -21.33 3.47 -11.50
CA THR A 566 -21.29 3.68 -10.04
C THR A 566 -22.65 3.49 -9.38
N LEU A 567 -23.74 3.90 -10.03
CA LEU A 567 -25.10 3.65 -9.55
C LEU A 567 -25.45 2.14 -9.58
N ILE A 568 -25.13 1.43 -10.68
CA ILE A 568 -25.34 -0.02 -10.77
C ILE A 568 -24.53 -0.75 -9.70
N ALA A 569 -23.25 -0.40 -9.54
CA ALA A 569 -22.38 -0.95 -8.52
C ALA A 569 -22.98 -0.73 -7.13
N ALA A 570 -23.35 0.49 -6.77
CA ALA A 570 -23.96 0.82 -5.48
C ALA A 570 -25.19 -0.06 -5.15
N PHE A 571 -26.09 -0.31 -6.12
CA PHE A 571 -27.23 -1.22 -5.94
C PHE A 571 -26.84 -2.70 -5.77
N VAL A 572 -25.88 -3.20 -6.55
CA VAL A 572 -25.45 -4.60 -6.46
C VAL A 572 -24.63 -4.87 -5.20
N TYR A 573 -23.73 -3.95 -4.83
CA TYR A 573 -22.95 -3.99 -3.59
C TYR A 573 -23.87 -4.07 -2.37
N ILE A 574 -24.82 -3.13 -2.20
CA ILE A 574 -25.74 -3.17 -1.04
C ILE A 574 -26.66 -4.40 -1.07
N GLY A 575 -27.17 -4.80 -2.23
CA GLY A 575 -28.01 -5.99 -2.36
C GLY A 575 -27.28 -7.29 -1.97
N THR A 576 -26.02 -7.42 -2.38
CA THR A 576 -25.16 -8.57 -2.06
C THR A 576 -24.82 -8.58 -0.57
N ALA A 577 -24.40 -7.45 0.00
CA ALA A 577 -24.09 -7.32 1.41
C ALA A 577 -25.31 -7.62 2.31
N TRP A 578 -26.49 -7.10 1.93
CA TRP A 578 -27.72 -7.33 2.67
C TRP A 578 -28.17 -8.79 2.63
N TRP A 579 -28.10 -9.43 1.45
CA TRP A 579 -28.39 -10.85 1.30
C TRP A 579 -27.48 -11.74 2.16
N LEU A 580 -26.16 -11.45 2.21
CA LEU A 580 -25.21 -12.22 3.01
C LEU A 580 -25.48 -12.04 4.52
N MET A 581 -25.74 -10.82 4.98
CA MET A 581 -26.12 -10.55 6.38
C MET A 581 -27.50 -11.13 6.77
N ASP A 582 -28.40 -11.38 5.82
CA ASP A 582 -29.71 -12.01 6.07
C ASP A 582 -29.67 -13.54 6.03
N THR A 583 -28.65 -14.16 5.42
CA THR A 583 -28.63 -15.62 5.14
C THR A 583 -27.50 -16.40 5.82
N ILE A 584 -26.43 -15.75 6.25
CA ILE A 584 -25.34 -16.40 6.99
C ILE A 584 -25.56 -16.11 8.49
N PRO A 585 -25.91 -17.11 9.33
CA PRO A 585 -26.02 -16.91 10.76
C PRO A 585 -24.66 -16.53 11.35
N ASP A 586 -24.69 -15.59 12.30
CA ASP A 586 -23.51 -15.15 13.07
C ASP A 586 -22.31 -14.71 12.22
N ILE A 587 -22.56 -14.21 11.00
CA ILE A 587 -21.53 -13.69 10.08
C ILE A 587 -20.62 -12.70 10.82
N CYS A 588 -19.31 -12.74 10.53
CA CYS A 588 -18.27 -11.93 11.18
C CYS A 588 -18.02 -12.22 12.68
N ASN A 589 -18.84 -13.00 13.39
CA ASN A 589 -18.62 -13.31 14.80
C ASN A 589 -17.76 -14.57 14.97
N THR A 590 -16.46 -14.38 15.20
CA THR A 590 -15.47 -15.47 15.34
C THR A 590 -15.63 -16.33 16.59
N GLU A 591 -16.42 -15.93 17.59
CA GLU A 591 -16.70 -16.74 18.79
C GLU A 591 -17.86 -17.74 18.57
N LEU A 592 -18.85 -17.35 17.75
CA LEU A 592 -20.04 -18.18 17.46
C LEU A 592 -19.89 -19.00 16.18
N LEU A 593 -19.08 -18.54 15.22
CA LEU A 593 -18.83 -19.26 13.97
C LEU A 593 -18.01 -20.55 14.21
N PRO A 594 -18.22 -21.61 13.41
CA PRO A 594 -17.36 -22.80 13.42
C PRO A 594 -15.88 -22.43 13.19
N PRO A 595 -14.90 -23.14 13.79
CA PRO A 595 -13.47 -22.81 13.65
C PRO A 595 -12.92 -22.85 12.22
N ASP A 596 -13.53 -23.66 11.34
CA ASP A 596 -13.23 -23.73 9.90
C ASP A 596 -14.07 -22.74 9.06
N SER A 597 -14.86 -21.86 9.68
CA SER A 597 -15.74 -20.92 8.98
C SER A 597 -14.92 -19.91 8.17
N PRO A 598 -15.27 -19.71 6.88
CA PRO A 598 -14.54 -18.76 6.04
C PRO A 598 -15.05 -17.32 6.19
N TRP A 599 -16.01 -17.02 7.07
CA TRP A 599 -16.78 -15.76 7.09
C TRP A 599 -16.40 -14.79 8.23
N THR A 600 -15.09 -14.50 8.39
CA THR A 600 -14.56 -13.73 9.53
C THR A 600 -14.45 -12.22 9.31
N CYS A 601 -14.77 -11.70 8.12
CA CYS A 601 -14.88 -10.25 7.82
C CYS A 601 -13.75 -9.34 8.34
N PRO A 602 -12.46 -9.63 8.10
CA PRO A 602 -11.34 -8.92 8.76
C PRO A 602 -11.34 -7.40 8.50
N GLY A 603 -11.68 -6.96 7.29
CA GLY A 603 -11.75 -5.53 6.96
C GLY A 603 -12.85 -4.76 7.70
N ASP A 604 -13.96 -5.42 8.03
CA ASP A 604 -15.06 -4.82 8.80
C ASP A 604 -14.75 -4.78 10.30
N HIS A 605 -13.97 -5.76 10.82
CA HIS A 605 -13.48 -5.75 12.20
C HIS A 605 -12.57 -4.54 12.46
N VAL A 606 -11.55 -4.33 11.61
CA VAL A 606 -10.65 -3.16 11.71
C VAL A 606 -11.42 -1.83 11.58
N PHE A 607 -12.48 -1.78 10.77
CA PHE A 607 -13.35 -0.60 10.67
C PHE A 607 -14.17 -0.36 11.96
N TYR A 608 -14.68 -1.43 12.58
CA TYR A 608 -15.37 -1.40 13.86
C TYR A 608 -14.44 -0.94 15.00
N ASP A 609 -13.24 -1.51 15.13
CA ASP A 609 -12.27 -1.14 16.16
C ASP A 609 -11.82 0.33 16.03
N ALA A 610 -11.63 0.82 14.81
CA ALA A 610 -11.39 2.25 14.54
C ALA A 610 -12.56 3.12 15.03
N SER A 611 -13.82 2.69 14.81
CA SER A 611 -15.01 3.41 15.31
C SER A 611 -15.05 3.51 16.84
N VAL A 612 -14.52 2.49 17.54
CA VAL A 612 -14.42 2.43 19.01
C VAL A 612 -13.33 3.36 19.53
N ILE A 613 -12.12 3.29 18.97
CA ILE A 613 -10.99 4.17 19.28
C ILE A 613 -11.39 5.64 19.10
N TRP A 614 -11.85 6.01 17.90
CA TRP A 614 -12.00 7.40 17.51
C TRP A 614 -13.38 7.99 17.83
N GLY A 615 -14.45 7.20 17.76
CA GLY A 615 -15.83 7.68 17.88
C GLY A 615 -16.46 7.44 19.24
N LEU A 616 -16.31 6.23 19.79
CA LEU A 616 -16.90 5.84 21.07
C LEU A 616 -16.07 6.40 22.26
N ILE A 617 -14.85 5.91 22.46
CA ILE A 617 -13.96 6.34 23.56
C ILE A 617 -13.51 7.80 23.37
N SER A 618 -13.52 8.27 22.12
CA SER A 618 -13.04 9.56 21.62
C SER A 618 -11.52 9.73 21.67
N PRO A 619 -10.94 10.53 20.75
CA PRO A 619 -9.50 10.71 20.68
C PRO A 619 -8.99 11.46 21.92
N ARG A 620 -9.85 12.16 22.66
CA ARG A 620 -9.51 12.85 23.91
C ARG A 620 -9.08 11.89 25.02
N ARG A 621 -9.65 10.69 25.10
CA ARG A 621 -9.31 9.66 26.11
C ARG A 621 -8.17 8.72 25.70
N ILE A 622 -7.67 8.82 24.45
CA ILE A 622 -6.57 7.98 23.95
C ILE A 622 -5.34 8.84 23.64
N PHE A 623 -5.51 9.90 22.84
CA PHE A 623 -4.47 10.82 22.38
C PHE A 623 -4.58 12.22 23.00
N GLY A 624 -5.55 12.49 23.89
CA GLY A 624 -5.78 13.81 24.48
C GLY A 624 -5.18 14.00 25.88
N ASP A 625 -5.69 15.00 26.57
CA ASP A 625 -5.37 15.33 27.97
C ASP A 625 -5.76 14.24 28.98
N LEU A 626 -6.64 13.32 28.58
CA LEU A 626 -7.11 12.20 29.39
C LEU A 626 -6.52 10.83 28.95
N GLY A 627 -5.59 10.82 27.98
CA GLY A 627 -5.16 9.60 27.28
C GLY A 627 -3.65 9.29 27.35
N SER A 628 -3.34 8.00 27.38
CA SER A 628 -1.97 7.47 27.49
C SER A 628 -1.06 7.86 26.33
N TYR A 629 -1.61 8.04 25.11
CA TYR A 629 -0.85 8.23 23.87
C TYR A 629 -0.72 9.70 23.45
N SER A 630 -0.88 10.64 24.38
CA SER A 630 -0.91 12.09 24.11
C SER A 630 0.30 12.66 23.36
N ALA A 631 1.49 12.06 23.53
CA ALA A 631 2.70 12.47 22.81
C ALA A 631 2.71 12.08 21.32
N VAL A 632 1.82 11.18 20.86
CA VAL A 632 1.70 10.79 19.45
C VAL A 632 1.27 11.99 18.58
N ASN A 633 0.58 12.99 19.15
CA ASN A 633 0.23 14.23 18.43
C ASN A 633 1.44 15.03 17.94
N TRP A 634 2.64 14.87 18.53
CA TRP A 634 3.85 15.54 18.04
C TRP A 634 4.25 15.12 16.63
N PHE A 635 3.74 13.99 16.13
CA PHE A 635 3.92 13.56 14.75
C PHE A 635 3.30 14.55 13.74
N PHE A 636 2.23 15.29 14.08
CA PHE A 636 1.73 16.39 13.23
C PHE A 636 2.80 17.48 13.01
N LEU A 637 3.61 17.79 14.02
CA LEU A 637 4.71 18.76 13.89
C LEU A 637 5.90 18.15 13.14
N GLY A 638 6.24 16.89 13.42
CA GLY A 638 7.29 16.17 12.69
C GLY A 638 7.01 16.05 11.19
N GLY A 639 5.78 15.71 10.83
CA GLY A 639 5.30 15.65 9.45
C GLY A 639 5.31 17.01 8.75
N ALA A 640 4.90 18.08 9.43
CA ALA A 640 5.02 19.44 8.87
C ALA A 640 6.48 19.88 8.63
N ILE A 641 7.42 19.46 9.49
CA ILE A 641 8.84 19.84 9.38
C ILE A 641 9.59 19.01 8.33
N ALA A 642 9.28 17.72 8.16
CA ALA A 642 10.08 16.82 7.32
C ALA A 642 10.22 17.26 5.84
N PRO A 643 9.17 17.69 5.11
CA PRO A 643 9.31 18.21 3.75
C PRO A 643 10.10 19.53 3.68
N LEU A 644 10.02 20.36 4.73
CA LEU A 644 10.78 21.61 4.81
C LEU A 644 12.29 21.34 4.90
N LEU A 645 12.70 20.29 5.62
CA LEU A 645 14.10 19.87 5.66
C LEU A 645 14.62 19.41 4.29
N VAL A 646 13.83 18.63 3.54
CA VAL A 646 14.18 18.21 2.16
C VAL A 646 14.28 19.42 1.22
N TRP A 647 13.34 20.35 1.30
CA TRP A 647 13.33 21.56 0.47
C TRP A 647 14.52 22.49 0.76
N LEU A 648 14.90 22.62 2.04
CA LEU A 648 16.11 23.34 2.44
C LEU A 648 17.39 22.61 1.97
N ALA A 649 17.43 21.27 2.06
CA ALA A 649 18.55 20.47 1.55
C ALA A 649 18.72 20.61 0.04
N HIS A 650 17.64 20.54 -0.74
CA HIS A 650 17.67 20.78 -2.19
C HIS A 650 18.21 22.18 -2.52
N LYS A 651 17.78 23.21 -1.79
CA LYS A 651 18.28 24.58 -1.97
C LYS A 651 19.73 24.78 -1.54
N ALA A 652 20.23 24.01 -0.57
CA ALA A 652 21.63 24.03 -0.16
C ALA A 652 22.53 23.26 -1.14
N PHE A 653 22.01 22.20 -1.77
CA PHE A 653 22.74 21.31 -2.68
C PHE A 653 22.06 21.22 -4.06
N PRO A 654 21.99 22.33 -4.83
CA PRO A 654 21.25 22.37 -6.10
C PRO A 654 21.81 21.44 -7.18
N GLY A 655 23.07 21.01 -7.09
CA GLY A 655 23.68 20.02 -7.98
C GLY A 655 23.31 18.55 -7.67
N GLN A 656 22.46 18.29 -6.67
CA GLN A 656 22.06 16.94 -6.26
C GLN A 656 20.58 16.70 -6.60
N SER A 657 20.32 16.31 -7.85
CA SER A 657 18.97 16.14 -8.42
C SER A 657 18.11 15.12 -7.65
N TRP A 658 18.72 14.05 -7.11
CA TRP A 658 18.03 12.99 -6.37
C TRP A 658 17.29 13.49 -5.11
N ILE A 659 17.68 14.63 -4.53
CA ILE A 659 17.01 15.20 -3.34
C ILE A 659 15.56 15.60 -3.67
N LEU A 660 15.27 15.99 -4.91
CA LEU A 660 13.90 16.28 -5.37
C LEU A 660 13.01 15.02 -5.43
N LEU A 661 13.60 13.82 -5.41
CA LEU A 661 12.88 12.55 -5.50
C LEU A 661 12.41 12.06 -4.12
N ILE A 662 12.77 12.76 -3.03
CA ILE A 662 12.37 12.40 -1.66
C ILE A 662 10.95 12.94 -1.41
N ASN A 663 9.95 12.13 -1.73
CA ASN A 663 8.55 12.41 -1.46
C ASN A 663 8.23 12.05 0.01
N MET A 664 8.50 12.99 0.92
CA MET A 664 8.23 12.83 2.35
C MET A 664 6.81 12.37 2.70
N PRO A 665 5.72 12.82 2.04
CA PRO A 665 4.38 12.25 2.23
C PRO A 665 4.29 10.74 2.03
N VAL A 666 4.91 10.22 0.95
CA VAL A 666 4.94 8.78 0.60
C VAL A 666 5.91 8.01 1.48
N LEU A 667 7.09 8.57 1.78
CA LEU A 667 8.08 7.96 2.68
C LEU A 667 7.52 7.81 4.09
N ILE A 668 6.93 8.88 4.64
CA ILE A 668 6.30 8.81 5.97
C ILE A 668 5.06 7.91 5.89
N GLY A 669 4.15 8.15 4.94
CA GLY A 669 2.90 7.42 4.80
C GLY A 669 3.02 5.95 4.37
N ALA A 670 4.24 5.41 4.23
CA ALA A 670 4.50 4.09 3.68
C ALA A 670 3.65 3.00 4.33
N THR A 671 3.64 2.87 5.66
CA THR A 671 2.89 1.82 6.38
C THR A 671 1.39 2.12 6.54
N GLY A 672 0.82 3.06 5.77
CA GLY A 672 -0.54 3.57 5.95
C GLY A 672 -1.68 2.57 5.72
N GLN A 673 -1.38 1.35 5.25
CA GLN A 673 -2.34 0.23 5.13
C GLN A 673 -2.12 -0.87 6.20
N MET A 674 -1.23 -0.66 7.18
CA MET A 674 -0.83 -1.66 8.16
C MET A 674 -1.34 -1.32 9.58
N PRO A 675 -2.16 -2.17 10.24
CA PRO A 675 -2.94 -3.28 9.69
C PRO A 675 -4.06 -2.80 8.74
N PRO A 676 -4.73 -3.69 7.97
CA PRO A 676 -4.58 -5.15 7.95
C PRO A 676 -3.38 -5.66 7.14
N ALA A 677 -2.69 -4.81 6.37
CA ALA A 677 -1.53 -5.25 5.59
C ALA A 677 -0.34 -5.63 6.48
N THR A 678 0.36 -6.71 6.13
CA THR A 678 1.40 -7.35 6.96
C THR A 678 2.82 -7.13 6.40
N ALA A 679 3.85 -7.50 7.17
CA ALA A 679 5.24 -7.26 6.82
C ALA A 679 5.66 -8.00 5.52
N VAL A 680 5.10 -9.17 5.24
CA VAL A 680 5.40 -9.93 4.01
C VAL A 680 4.85 -9.25 2.75
N ASN A 681 3.71 -8.56 2.82
CA ASN A 681 3.18 -7.80 1.69
C ASN A 681 4.17 -6.71 1.25
N TYR A 682 4.69 -5.94 2.21
CA TYR A 682 5.60 -4.83 1.96
C TYR A 682 6.97 -5.29 1.47
N THR A 683 7.60 -6.22 2.19
CA THR A 683 8.93 -6.76 1.81
C THR A 683 8.91 -7.35 0.40
N THR A 684 7.86 -8.10 0.04
CA THR A 684 7.74 -8.70 -1.29
C THR A 684 7.42 -7.66 -2.37
N TRP A 685 6.53 -6.69 -2.11
CA TRP A 685 6.25 -5.59 -3.05
C TRP A 685 7.49 -4.76 -3.35
N ILE A 686 8.30 -4.45 -2.32
CA ILE A 686 9.58 -3.74 -2.45
C ILE A 686 10.56 -4.56 -3.29
N LEU A 687 10.68 -5.87 -3.04
CA LEU A 687 11.58 -6.76 -3.78
C LEU A 687 11.22 -6.81 -5.28
N VAL A 688 9.95 -7.02 -5.61
CA VAL A 688 9.48 -7.07 -7.01
C VAL A 688 9.61 -5.69 -7.68
N GLY A 689 9.32 -4.61 -6.96
CA GLY A 689 9.50 -3.24 -7.45
C GLY A 689 10.96 -2.87 -7.73
N PHE A 690 11.91 -3.35 -6.92
CA PHE A 690 13.35 -3.21 -7.17
C PHE A 690 13.81 -4.05 -8.38
N LEU A 691 13.37 -5.31 -8.45
CA LEU A 691 13.73 -6.21 -9.56
C LEU A 691 13.23 -5.67 -10.90
N SER A 692 11.98 -5.20 -11.00
CA SER A 692 11.48 -4.58 -12.23
C SER A 692 12.04 -3.16 -12.45
N GLY A 693 11.76 -2.25 -11.51
CA GLY A 693 11.94 -0.81 -11.70
C GLY A 693 13.38 -0.30 -11.60
N TYR A 694 14.30 -1.09 -11.04
CA TYR A 694 15.73 -0.76 -11.01
C TYR A 694 16.57 -1.75 -11.82
N VAL A 695 16.52 -3.05 -11.49
CA VAL A 695 17.42 -4.04 -12.09
C VAL A 695 17.07 -4.28 -13.56
N VAL A 696 15.82 -4.66 -13.87
CA VAL A 696 15.41 -4.94 -15.26
C VAL A 696 15.35 -3.65 -16.09
N TYR A 697 14.95 -2.51 -15.51
CA TYR A 697 15.00 -1.21 -16.19
C TYR A 697 16.44 -0.83 -16.60
N ARG A 698 17.44 -0.88 -15.69
CA ARG A 698 18.82 -0.48 -16.01
C ARG A 698 19.54 -1.48 -16.92
N TYR A 699 19.36 -2.79 -16.74
CA TYR A 699 20.12 -3.79 -17.51
C TYR A 699 19.40 -4.32 -18.77
N ARG A 700 18.09 -4.12 -18.92
CA ARG A 700 17.26 -4.69 -20.02
C ARG A 700 16.13 -3.75 -20.45
N ARG A 701 16.43 -2.44 -20.59
CA ARG A 701 15.50 -1.35 -20.95
C ARG A 701 14.47 -1.73 -22.02
N ASP A 702 14.90 -2.18 -23.21
CA ASP A 702 14.04 -2.59 -24.33
C ASP A 702 12.98 -3.64 -23.94
N TRP A 703 13.34 -4.56 -23.03
CA TRP A 703 12.44 -5.58 -22.55
C TRP A 703 11.43 -5.00 -21.56
N TRP A 704 11.89 -4.12 -20.67
CA TRP A 704 11.05 -3.43 -19.69
C TRP A 704 9.98 -2.59 -20.37
N GLU A 705 10.38 -1.68 -21.28
CA GLU A 705 9.47 -0.80 -22.02
C GLU A 705 8.44 -1.58 -22.84
N ARG A 706 8.86 -2.71 -23.43
CA ARG A 706 7.98 -3.53 -24.27
C ARG A 706 7.02 -4.41 -23.48
N HIS A 707 7.38 -4.87 -22.27
CA HIS A 707 6.67 -5.94 -21.55
C HIS A 707 6.27 -5.65 -20.09
N ASN A 708 6.87 -4.70 -19.37
CA ASN A 708 6.63 -4.53 -17.92
C ASN A 708 5.15 -4.34 -17.55
N TYR A 709 4.50 -3.31 -18.12
CA TYR A 709 3.08 -3.05 -17.89
C TYR A 709 2.17 -4.19 -18.40
N LEU A 710 2.62 -4.95 -19.39
CA LEU A 710 1.90 -6.10 -19.93
C LEU A 710 2.02 -7.35 -19.04
N LEU A 711 3.16 -7.52 -18.37
CA LEU A 711 3.38 -8.55 -17.37
C LEU A 711 2.49 -8.32 -16.15
N SER A 712 2.37 -7.07 -15.66
CA SER A 712 1.41 -6.74 -14.59
C SER A 712 0.01 -7.22 -14.95
N GLY A 713 -0.55 -6.76 -16.07
CA GLY A 713 -1.92 -7.13 -16.47
C GLY A 713 -2.11 -8.63 -16.73
N ALA A 714 -1.05 -9.35 -17.09
CA ALA A 714 -1.07 -10.81 -17.22
C ALA A 714 -1.10 -11.54 -15.86
N LEU A 715 -0.32 -11.06 -14.89
CA LEU A 715 -0.28 -11.57 -13.52
C LEU A 715 -1.61 -11.28 -12.79
N ASP A 716 -2.06 -10.02 -12.83
CA ASP A 716 -3.32 -9.54 -12.23
C ASP A 716 -4.52 -10.38 -12.70
N ALA A 717 -4.59 -10.67 -14.00
CA ALA A 717 -5.67 -11.45 -14.58
C ALA A 717 -5.52 -12.96 -14.34
N GLY A 718 -4.32 -13.53 -14.49
CA GLY A 718 -4.11 -14.96 -14.26
C GLY A 718 -4.42 -15.37 -12.82
N LEU A 719 -4.04 -14.51 -11.86
CA LEU A 719 -4.47 -14.57 -10.46
C LEU A 719 -6.00 -14.59 -10.36
N ALA A 720 -6.69 -13.58 -10.89
CA ALA A 720 -8.13 -13.42 -10.74
C ALA A 720 -8.95 -14.58 -11.33
N PHE A 721 -8.65 -15.05 -12.54
CA PHE A 721 -9.37 -16.18 -13.14
C PHE A 721 -9.11 -17.50 -12.40
N MET A 722 -7.90 -17.75 -11.92
CA MET A 722 -7.63 -18.96 -11.14
C MET A 722 -8.27 -18.89 -9.75
N ALA A 723 -8.27 -17.72 -9.09
CA ALA A 723 -8.91 -17.54 -7.80
C ALA A 723 -10.43 -17.81 -7.85
N VAL A 724 -11.11 -17.30 -8.89
CA VAL A 724 -12.52 -17.63 -9.15
C VAL A 724 -12.72 -19.13 -9.42
N LEU A 725 -11.81 -19.78 -10.16
CA LEU A 725 -11.91 -21.23 -10.44
C LEU A 725 -11.70 -22.09 -9.19
N ILE A 726 -10.69 -21.80 -8.37
CA ILE A 726 -10.47 -22.46 -7.07
C ILE A 726 -11.72 -22.32 -6.20
N TYR A 727 -12.29 -21.10 -6.13
CA TYR A 727 -13.50 -20.87 -5.36
C TYR A 727 -14.69 -21.69 -5.87
N LEU A 728 -14.97 -21.65 -7.17
CA LEU A 728 -16.13 -22.35 -7.76
C LEU A 728 -16.02 -23.88 -7.71
N CYS A 729 -14.80 -24.44 -7.80
CA CYS A 729 -14.60 -25.89 -7.83
C CYS A 729 -14.33 -26.54 -6.46
N LEU A 730 -13.85 -25.76 -5.47
CA LEU A 730 -13.36 -26.29 -4.19
C LEU A 730 -13.90 -25.49 -2.99
N GLY A 731 -13.96 -24.17 -3.12
CA GLY A 731 -14.42 -23.26 -2.06
C GLY A 731 -15.94 -23.22 -1.82
N LEU A 732 -16.75 -23.62 -2.81
CA LEU A 732 -18.20 -23.82 -2.65
C LEU A 732 -18.53 -25.10 -1.87
N GLU A 733 -17.81 -26.18 -2.14
CA GLU A 733 -17.99 -27.50 -1.50
C GLU A 733 -17.22 -27.62 -0.16
N ASN A 734 -16.61 -26.53 0.33
CA ASN A 734 -15.75 -26.46 1.53
C ASN A 734 -14.60 -27.50 1.57
N ILE A 735 -14.12 -27.95 0.41
CA ILE A 735 -13.07 -28.97 0.32
C ILE A 735 -11.72 -28.33 0.66
N SER A 736 -11.24 -28.52 1.89
CA SER A 736 -9.98 -27.97 2.39
C SER A 736 -8.90 -29.04 2.61
N LEU A 737 -7.66 -28.75 2.19
CA LEU A 737 -6.50 -29.61 2.41
C LEU A 737 -5.80 -29.24 3.72
N LYS A 738 -6.05 -30.01 4.79
CA LYS A 738 -5.40 -29.80 6.10
C LYS A 738 -4.06 -30.54 6.17
N TRP A 739 -2.98 -29.83 5.89
CA TRP A 739 -1.60 -30.35 5.94
C TRP A 739 -0.57 -29.23 6.20
N TRP A 740 0.71 -29.57 6.41
CA TRP A 740 1.72 -28.59 6.84
C TRP A 740 1.95 -27.45 5.86
N GLY A 741 1.90 -27.71 4.54
CA GLY A 741 2.05 -26.68 3.50
C GLY A 741 0.91 -25.66 3.43
N ASN A 742 -0.18 -25.88 4.17
CA ASN A 742 -1.30 -24.95 4.32
C ASN A 742 -1.33 -24.26 5.71
N GLN A 743 -0.22 -24.27 6.45
CA GLN A 743 -0.01 -23.34 7.56
C GLN A 743 0.66 -22.06 7.03
N LEU A 744 -0.08 -20.95 7.00
CA LEU A 744 0.31 -19.72 6.28
C LEU A 744 1.73 -19.20 6.59
N ASP A 745 2.14 -19.19 7.87
CA ASP A 745 3.41 -18.56 8.29
C ASP A 745 4.28 -19.45 9.21
N GLY A 746 3.67 -20.44 9.89
CA GLY A 746 4.40 -21.35 10.79
C GLY A 746 4.98 -20.72 12.06
N CYS A 747 4.57 -19.49 12.42
CA CYS A 747 5.11 -18.70 13.53
C CYS A 747 4.10 -18.51 14.71
N PRO A 748 3.63 -19.58 15.39
CA PRO A 748 2.57 -19.47 16.41
C PRO A 748 2.96 -18.66 17.66
N LEU A 749 4.25 -18.39 17.89
CA LEU A 749 4.74 -17.61 19.03
C LEU A 749 5.00 -16.13 18.70
N ALA A 750 4.77 -15.68 17.46
CA ALA A 750 5.03 -14.30 17.06
C ALA A 750 4.09 -13.28 17.72
N SER A 751 2.83 -13.66 17.92
CA SER A 751 1.82 -12.87 18.65
C SER A 751 2.03 -12.82 20.16
N CYS A 752 2.92 -13.65 20.74
CA CYS A 752 3.07 -13.71 22.19
C CYS A 752 3.66 -12.42 22.79
N PRO A 753 3.10 -11.92 23.91
CA PRO A 753 3.67 -10.78 24.62
C PRO A 753 4.99 -11.13 25.31
N SER A 754 5.80 -10.11 25.59
CA SER A 754 7.16 -10.24 26.13
C SER A 754 7.30 -9.86 27.61
N ALA A 755 6.21 -9.45 28.26
CA ALA A 755 6.19 -9.06 29.67
C ALA A 755 6.16 -10.25 30.62
N LYS A 756 6.75 -10.09 31.81
CA LYS A 756 6.68 -11.10 32.88
C LYS A 756 5.30 -11.10 33.52
N GLY A 757 4.77 -12.28 33.83
CA GLY A 757 3.53 -12.44 34.58
C GLY A 757 2.23 -12.26 33.78
N ILE A 758 2.31 -11.95 32.49
CA ILE A 758 1.15 -12.06 31.59
C ILE A 758 1.05 -13.50 31.09
N VAL A 759 -0.17 -14.02 31.09
CA VAL A 759 -0.51 -15.34 30.56
C VAL A 759 -1.53 -15.12 29.46
N VAL A 760 -1.19 -15.58 28.25
CA VAL A 760 -2.07 -15.64 27.08
C VAL A 760 -2.07 -17.11 26.64
N GLU A 761 -3.22 -17.61 26.19
CA GLU A 761 -3.33 -19.00 25.74
C GLU A 761 -2.39 -19.30 24.57
N GLY A 762 -1.83 -20.52 24.52
CA GLY A 762 -0.80 -20.91 23.55
C GLY A 762 0.61 -20.35 23.80
N CYS A 763 0.77 -19.31 24.63
CA CYS A 763 2.06 -18.65 24.87
C CYS A 763 2.82 -19.21 26.09
N PRO A 764 4.17 -19.29 26.04
CA PRO A 764 4.98 -19.76 27.15
C PRO A 764 5.00 -18.72 28.29
N ALA A 765 4.34 -19.03 29.40
CA ALA A 765 4.25 -18.13 30.55
C ALA A 765 5.64 -17.74 31.10
N ILE A 766 5.93 -16.44 31.17
CA ILE A 766 7.20 -15.92 31.66
C ILE A 766 7.08 -15.68 33.18
N PRO A 767 7.71 -16.52 34.04
CA PRO A 767 7.40 -16.54 35.47
C PRO A 767 7.82 -15.28 36.22
N ILE A 768 6.96 -14.85 37.14
CA ILE A 768 7.25 -13.81 38.13
C ILE A 768 8.13 -14.40 39.23
N TYR A 769 9.44 -14.52 38.97
CA TYR A 769 10.41 -14.77 40.04
C TYR A 769 10.61 -13.50 40.87
N GLU A 770 9.67 -13.25 41.77
CA GLU A 770 9.81 -12.32 42.88
C GLU A 770 10.97 -12.76 43.79
N HIS A 771 11.62 -11.80 44.47
CA HIS A 771 12.88 -12.01 45.17
C HIS A 771 12.77 -12.90 46.44
N ARG A 772 12.70 -14.22 46.25
CA ARG A 772 13.27 -15.19 47.21
C ARG A 772 14.60 -15.70 46.68
N VAL A 773 15.68 -15.30 47.34
CA VAL A 773 17.01 -15.87 47.12
C VAL A 773 16.94 -17.35 47.49
N HIS A 774 17.10 -18.26 46.51
CA HIS A 774 18.04 -19.39 46.58
C HIS A 774 18.09 -20.21 45.27
N CYS A 775 19.33 -20.47 44.81
CA CYS A 775 19.72 -21.66 44.05
C CYS A 775 19.08 -21.93 42.67
N TYR A 776 19.23 -20.99 41.73
CA TYR A 776 19.46 -21.35 40.31
C TYR A 776 20.79 -20.78 39.83
N ILE A 777 21.72 -21.64 39.43
CA ILE A 777 22.91 -21.25 38.67
C ILE A 777 22.55 -21.36 37.18
N TRP A 778 22.11 -20.24 36.61
CA TRP A 778 22.02 -20.09 35.16
C TRP A 778 23.39 -19.65 34.60
N PRO A 779 23.86 -20.20 33.46
CA PRO A 779 24.98 -19.61 32.74
C PRO A 779 24.62 -18.22 32.19
N ALA A 780 25.61 -17.34 32.05
CA ALA A 780 25.41 -15.94 31.66
C ALA A 780 24.83 -15.79 30.22
N PRO A 781 24.05 -14.72 29.94
CA PRO A 781 23.35 -14.56 28.67
C PRO A 781 24.30 -14.33 27.47
N ALA A 782 24.16 -15.17 26.44
CA ALA A 782 25.04 -15.22 25.27
C ALA A 782 24.75 -14.13 24.20
N GLY A 783 24.52 -12.87 24.61
CA GLY A 783 24.09 -11.79 23.71
C GLY A 783 25.03 -11.44 22.54
N ASN A 784 26.32 -11.81 22.64
CA ASN A 784 27.35 -11.44 21.65
C ASN A 784 27.68 -12.53 20.60
N TYR A 785 27.00 -13.69 20.61
CA TYR A 785 27.32 -14.79 19.70
C TYR A 785 26.55 -14.75 18.37
N ILE A 786 25.27 -14.34 18.37
CA ILE A 786 24.40 -14.37 17.18
C ILE A 786 24.98 -13.51 16.04
N ILE A 787 25.48 -12.31 16.36
CA ILE A 787 26.10 -11.40 15.37
C ILE A 787 27.41 -11.99 14.81
N LYS A 788 28.17 -12.75 15.62
CA LYS A 788 29.41 -13.39 15.15
C LYS A 788 29.13 -14.57 14.23
N GLU A 789 28.17 -15.43 14.55
CA GLU A 789 27.76 -16.55 13.70
C GLU A 789 27.28 -16.09 12.32
N LEU A 790 26.41 -15.07 12.27
CA LEU A 790 25.95 -14.42 11.02
C LEU A 790 27.11 -13.84 10.20
N LEU A 791 28.09 -13.22 10.85
CA LEU A 791 29.28 -12.67 10.17
C LEU A 791 30.31 -13.73 9.74
N SER A 792 30.30 -14.93 10.32
CA SER A 792 31.07 -16.07 9.80
C SER A 792 30.40 -16.76 8.62
N ALA A 793 29.06 -16.88 8.62
CA ALA A 793 28.31 -17.51 7.53
C ALA A 793 28.39 -16.75 6.20
N LEU A 794 28.58 -15.43 6.23
CA LEU A 794 28.63 -14.57 5.03
C LEU A 794 29.99 -14.51 4.31
N LYS A 795 31.00 -15.28 4.73
CA LYS A 795 32.33 -15.30 4.08
C LYS A 795 32.40 -16.22 2.86
N ILE A 796 31.86 -15.75 1.74
CA ILE A 796 32.13 -16.33 0.42
C ILE A 796 33.62 -16.09 0.06
N PRO A 797 34.41 -17.12 -0.30
CA PRO A 797 35.78 -16.92 -0.77
C PRO A 797 35.79 -16.44 -2.23
N LEU A 798 36.38 -15.27 -2.47
CA LEU A 798 36.67 -14.79 -3.83
C LEU A 798 37.86 -15.58 -4.41
N GLY A 799 37.57 -16.54 -5.27
CA GLY A 799 38.58 -17.26 -6.06
C GLY A 799 39.13 -16.39 -7.19
N THR A 800 40.45 -16.35 -7.35
CA THR A 800 41.14 -15.60 -8.41
C THR A 800 41.07 -16.34 -9.75
N VAL A 801 40.91 -15.59 -10.85
CA VAL A 801 40.93 -16.13 -12.22
C VAL A 801 42.37 -16.52 -12.60
N GLY A 802 42.56 -17.71 -13.16
CA GLY A 802 43.84 -18.26 -13.62
C GLY A 802 43.65 -19.22 -14.80
N SER A 803 44.49 -19.05 -15.82
CA SER A 803 44.42 -19.59 -17.19
C SER A 803 44.70 -21.09 -17.37
N GLU A 804 44.34 -21.59 -18.58
CA GLU A 804 44.89 -22.77 -19.28
C GLU A 804 44.57 -24.20 -18.73
N ASP A 805 44.59 -25.30 -19.52
CA ASP A 805 44.30 -25.53 -20.97
C ASP A 805 44.16 -27.07 -21.21
N ARG A 806 43.45 -27.49 -22.28
CA ARG A 806 43.42 -28.85 -22.93
C ARG A 806 43.08 -30.14 -22.12
N GLY A 807 42.22 -30.99 -22.73
CA GLY A 807 42.67 -32.36 -23.10
C GLY A 807 41.96 -33.63 -22.59
N VAL A 808 40.85 -34.03 -23.23
CA VAL A 808 40.38 -35.40 -23.62
C VAL A 808 41.00 -36.67 -22.96
N GLY A 809 40.16 -37.63 -22.50
CA GLY A 809 40.56 -39.07 -22.43
C GLY A 809 39.84 -40.04 -21.47
N ASP A 810 38.59 -40.43 -21.77
CA ASP A 810 37.89 -41.74 -21.60
C ASP A 810 37.87 -42.62 -20.30
N ASP A 811 36.69 -43.29 -20.16
CA ASP A 811 36.32 -44.56 -19.48
C ASP A 811 36.10 -44.76 -17.95
N ILE A 812 34.80 -44.78 -17.59
CA ILE A 812 34.03 -45.79 -16.79
C ILE A 812 34.36 -46.05 -15.30
N GLY A 813 33.36 -45.85 -14.41
CA GLY A 813 33.21 -46.61 -13.14
C GLY A 813 32.48 -45.96 -11.94
N ASP A 814 31.15 -46.20 -11.83
CA ASP A 814 30.27 -46.26 -10.62
C ASP A 814 30.22 -45.17 -9.49
N ASP A 815 29.06 -45.12 -8.80
CA ASP A 815 28.70 -44.18 -7.70
C ASP A 815 29.49 -44.39 -6.39
N PRO A 816 29.66 -43.33 -5.56
CA PRO A 816 29.11 -43.36 -4.19
C PRO A 816 28.77 -41.96 -3.57
N PRO A 817 28.24 -41.84 -2.33
CA PRO A 817 27.07 -42.54 -1.77
C PRO A 817 26.12 -41.59 -0.98
N ALA A 818 24.80 -41.67 -1.21
CA ALA A 818 23.82 -40.80 -0.53
C ALA A 818 23.29 -41.34 0.84
N SER A 819 23.81 -42.46 1.34
CA SER A 819 23.20 -43.23 2.45
C SER A 819 23.45 -42.69 3.87
N HIS A 820 24.56 -41.99 4.11
CA HIS A 820 25.04 -41.72 5.48
C HIS A 820 24.28 -40.61 6.24
N PHE A 821 23.39 -39.87 5.57
CA PHE A 821 22.62 -38.77 6.19
C PHE A 821 21.26 -39.22 6.74
N VAL A 822 20.65 -40.24 6.14
CA VAL A 822 19.30 -40.73 6.50
C VAL A 822 19.31 -41.47 7.84
N GLU A 823 20.27 -42.39 8.05
CA GLU A 823 20.36 -43.22 9.26
C GLU A 823 20.60 -42.37 10.54
N HIS A 824 21.26 -41.22 10.41
CA HIS A 824 21.46 -40.27 11.52
C HIS A 824 20.19 -39.42 11.80
N PHE A 825 19.24 -39.35 10.87
CA PHE A 825 17.97 -38.64 11.06
C PHE A 825 16.94 -39.54 11.74
N GLU A 826 16.77 -40.78 11.27
CA GLU A 826 15.79 -41.74 11.81
C GLU A 826 16.04 -42.07 13.29
N ARG A 827 17.30 -42.33 13.69
CA ARG A 827 17.68 -42.57 15.11
C ARG A 827 17.40 -41.38 16.05
N ARG A 828 17.11 -40.18 15.54
CA ARG A 828 16.67 -39.04 16.37
C ARG A 828 15.16 -38.97 16.56
N ILE A 829 14.39 -39.64 15.71
CA ILE A 829 12.92 -39.70 15.80
C ILE A 829 12.49 -40.75 16.83
N GLU A 830 13.08 -41.96 16.79
CA GLU A 830 12.79 -43.01 17.79
C GLU A 830 13.04 -42.53 19.24
N VAL A 831 14.11 -41.75 19.45
CA VAL A 831 14.44 -41.18 20.77
C VAL A 831 13.46 -40.08 21.19
N ALA A 832 12.78 -39.41 20.25
CA ALA A 832 11.74 -38.44 20.58
C ALA A 832 10.46 -39.13 21.05
N ASP A 833 9.96 -40.13 20.33
CA ASP A 833 8.73 -40.84 20.69
C ASP A 833 8.90 -41.74 21.94
N ALA A 834 10.09 -42.31 22.16
CA ALA A 834 10.40 -43.05 23.39
C ALA A 834 10.32 -42.19 24.67
N ASN A 835 10.56 -40.88 24.59
CA ASN A 835 10.34 -39.97 25.73
C ASN A 835 8.86 -39.60 25.89
N LYS A 836 8.12 -39.48 24.78
CA LYS A 836 6.69 -39.15 24.75
C LYS A 836 5.82 -40.22 25.44
N ALA A 837 6.23 -41.47 25.35
CA ALA A 837 5.61 -42.59 26.08
C ALA A 837 5.85 -42.57 27.60
N LEU A 838 6.78 -41.74 28.11
CA LEU A 838 7.08 -41.65 29.55
C LEU A 838 6.38 -40.50 30.28
N GLU A 839 5.71 -39.60 29.56
CA GLU A 839 5.03 -38.42 30.15
C GLU A 839 3.53 -38.65 30.44
N GLN A 840 2.97 -39.82 30.12
CA GLN A 840 1.56 -40.14 30.42
C GLN A 840 1.33 -40.85 31.76
N ASP A 841 2.37 -41.42 32.40
CA ASP A 841 2.30 -42.09 33.70
C ASP A 841 3.23 -41.43 34.74
N VAL A 842 2.79 -40.31 35.33
CA VAL A 842 2.91 -39.94 36.77
C VAL A 842 2.19 -38.61 36.97
N ALA A 843 0.98 -38.67 37.56
CA ALA A 843 0.31 -37.52 38.17
C ALA A 843 0.38 -37.68 39.70
N GLY A 844 1.47 -37.24 40.33
CA GLY A 844 1.67 -37.43 41.77
C GLY A 844 2.89 -36.70 42.35
N ASP A 845 2.60 -35.68 43.17
CA ASP A 845 3.47 -35.03 44.17
C ASP A 845 4.93 -34.71 43.77
N GLU A 846 5.15 -33.48 43.28
CA GLU A 846 6.48 -32.98 42.90
C GLU A 846 7.50 -32.92 44.05
N SER A 847 7.06 -32.94 45.32
CA SER A 847 7.96 -32.77 46.47
C SER A 847 8.98 -33.90 46.60
N LEU A 848 8.53 -35.14 46.41
CA LEU A 848 9.32 -36.37 46.52
C LEU A 848 10.33 -36.53 45.37
N VAL A 849 9.94 -36.13 44.16
CA VAL A 849 10.81 -36.18 42.96
C VAL A 849 12.06 -35.30 43.15
N CYS A 850 11.93 -34.19 43.88
CA CYS A 850 13.03 -33.26 44.15
C CYS A 850 14.11 -33.86 45.08
N GLU A 851 13.72 -34.59 46.14
CA GLU A 851 14.67 -35.29 47.01
C GLU A 851 15.32 -36.49 46.31
N ALA A 852 14.56 -37.26 45.52
CA ALA A 852 15.09 -38.35 44.71
C ALA A 852 16.18 -37.87 43.73
N ARG A 853 15.92 -36.75 43.02
CA ARG A 853 16.89 -36.15 42.08
C ARG A 853 18.14 -35.60 42.79
N LYS A 854 18.01 -34.94 43.95
CA LYS A 854 19.16 -34.53 44.80
C LYS A 854 20.01 -35.75 45.22
N SER A 855 19.35 -36.81 45.67
CA SER A 855 19.97 -38.07 46.11
C SER A 855 20.65 -38.86 44.98
N ALA A 856 20.21 -38.69 43.73
CA ALA A 856 20.85 -39.23 42.54
C ALA A 856 22.06 -38.38 42.12
N ALA A 857 21.94 -37.04 42.10
CA ALA A 857 23.04 -36.13 41.76
C ALA A 857 24.23 -36.25 42.73
N ALA A 858 23.97 -36.35 44.04
CA ALA A 858 24.99 -36.56 45.07
C ALA A 858 25.68 -37.95 45.01
N ARG A 859 25.07 -38.93 44.33
CA ARG A 859 25.68 -40.23 44.00
C ARG A 859 26.44 -40.19 42.67
N ARG A 860 25.99 -39.40 41.69
CA ARG A 860 26.73 -39.19 40.42
C ARG A 860 28.03 -38.39 40.65
N ARG A 861 28.04 -37.32 41.45
CA ARG A 861 29.29 -36.58 41.79
C ARG A 861 30.33 -37.47 42.45
N ARG A 862 29.95 -38.24 43.50
CA ARG A 862 30.87 -39.16 44.17
C ARG A 862 31.40 -40.30 43.28
N ARG A 863 30.68 -40.68 42.20
CA ARG A 863 31.20 -41.57 41.16
C ARG A 863 32.19 -40.87 40.22
N ALA A 864 31.94 -39.62 39.82
CA ALA A 864 32.87 -38.83 38.99
C ALA A 864 34.20 -38.56 39.72
N GLU A 865 34.11 -38.10 40.98
CA GLU A 865 35.27 -37.86 41.84
C GLU A 865 36.11 -39.14 42.03
N THR A 866 35.48 -40.31 42.19
CA THR A 866 36.20 -41.60 42.29
C THR A 866 36.70 -42.16 40.96
N SER A 867 36.26 -41.65 39.81
CA SER A 867 36.91 -41.92 38.51
C SER A 867 38.12 -41.01 38.26
N GLU A 868 38.06 -39.71 38.59
CA GLU A 868 39.22 -38.81 38.47
C GLU A 868 40.38 -39.26 39.38
N TRP A 869 40.08 -39.64 40.64
CA TRP A 869 41.08 -40.20 41.55
C TRP A 869 41.70 -41.53 41.08
N ARG A 870 41.02 -42.29 40.22
CA ARG A 870 41.59 -43.50 39.59
C ARG A 870 42.46 -43.16 38.38
N SER A 871 42.05 -42.20 37.55
CA SER A 871 42.86 -41.70 36.43
C SER A 871 44.20 -41.12 36.91
N ALA A 872 44.16 -40.24 37.92
CA ALA A 872 45.34 -39.60 38.50
C ALA A 872 46.28 -40.55 39.29
N LEU A 873 45.83 -41.78 39.58
CA LEU A 873 46.69 -42.84 40.13
C LEU A 873 47.41 -43.61 39.02
N ASN A 874 46.72 -43.96 37.93
CA ASN A 874 47.32 -44.68 36.80
C ASN A 874 48.41 -43.87 36.08
N GLU A 875 48.20 -42.56 35.88
CA GLU A 875 49.21 -41.67 35.28
C GLU A 875 50.51 -41.57 36.12
N ARG A 876 50.45 -41.89 37.42
CA ARG A 876 51.62 -41.93 38.30
C ARG A 876 52.38 -43.26 38.30
N THR A 877 51.81 -44.32 37.71
CA THR A 877 52.44 -45.64 37.61
C THR A 877 53.17 -45.88 36.29
N GLU A 878 52.75 -45.25 35.19
CA GLU A 878 53.37 -45.47 33.87
C GLU A 878 54.51 -44.48 33.56
N GLY A 879 54.57 -43.33 34.24
CA GLY A 879 55.60 -42.31 34.06
C GLY A 879 56.96 -42.58 34.72
N ARG A 880 57.35 -43.85 34.95
CA ARG A 880 58.50 -44.16 35.84
C ARG A 880 59.47 -45.28 35.42
N GLU A 881 59.59 -45.57 34.13
CA GLU A 881 60.77 -46.25 33.57
C GLU A 881 61.28 -45.50 32.33
N LEU A 882 62.58 -45.65 32.01
CA LEU A 882 63.33 -44.95 30.94
C LEU A 882 63.64 -43.45 31.14
N LYS A 883 64.54 -43.15 32.09
CA LYS A 883 65.88 -42.61 31.74
C LYS A 883 66.83 -42.60 32.94
N ASP A 884 67.68 -43.61 33.00
CA ASP A 884 68.84 -43.65 33.89
C ASP A 884 70.05 -42.94 33.25
N GLY A 885 71.05 -42.59 34.07
CA GLY A 885 72.41 -42.29 33.62
C GLY A 885 72.74 -40.83 33.26
N ARG A 886 72.98 -39.97 34.27
CA ARG A 886 74.34 -39.42 34.48
C ARG A 886 74.58 -38.68 35.81
N GLU A 887 75.58 -39.20 36.51
CA GLU A 887 76.57 -38.56 37.40
C GLU A 887 76.39 -37.13 37.96
N ARG A 888 76.65 -37.03 39.28
CA ARG A 888 77.58 -36.10 39.99
C ARG A 888 77.69 -34.64 39.47
N LYS A 889 77.69 -33.61 40.33
CA LYS A 889 78.67 -33.43 41.45
C LYS A 889 78.32 -32.19 42.29
N ARG A 890 78.53 -32.26 43.63
CA ARG A 890 78.67 -31.12 44.59
C ARG A 890 77.39 -30.25 44.79
N ARG A 891 77.08 -29.67 45.96
CA ARG A 891 77.84 -28.87 46.97
C ARG A 891 78.32 -27.51 46.41
N SER A 892 78.18 -26.38 47.11
CA SER A 892 77.69 -26.15 48.50
C SER A 892 77.28 -24.68 48.71
N GLU A 893 76.85 -24.35 49.93
CA GLU A 893 76.62 -23.01 50.50
C GLU A 893 75.44 -22.18 49.95
N GLY A 894 74.75 -21.37 50.77
CA GLY A 894 74.81 -21.31 52.24
C GLY A 894 74.22 -20.01 52.83
N SER A 895 73.61 -20.12 54.02
CA SER A 895 73.17 -19.01 54.91
C SER A 895 72.20 -17.95 54.35
N GLY A 896 71.11 -17.53 55.01
CA GLY A 896 70.57 -17.90 56.32
C GLY A 896 70.23 -16.67 57.18
N ARG A 897 69.21 -16.80 58.05
CA ARG A 897 68.77 -15.81 59.08
C ARG A 897 68.14 -14.49 58.54
N SER A 898 67.36 -13.73 59.31
CA SER A 898 66.37 -14.10 60.36
C SER A 898 65.49 -12.89 60.75
N ALA A 899 64.29 -13.18 61.25
CA ALA A 899 63.58 -12.46 62.33
C ALA A 899 63.05 -11.00 62.17
N ARG A 900 61.73 -10.90 62.42
CA ARG A 900 61.05 -10.14 63.50
C ARG A 900 60.40 -8.77 63.26
N ARG A 901 59.23 -8.65 63.90
CA ARG A 901 58.54 -7.44 64.44
C ARG A 901 57.94 -6.45 63.42
N SER A 902 56.94 -5.62 63.73
CA SER A 902 55.64 -5.76 64.43
C SER A 902 55.15 -4.36 64.87
N GLY A 903 53.87 -4.00 64.62
CA GLY A 903 53.13 -3.10 65.51
C GLY A 903 52.48 -1.81 64.96
N ARG A 904 51.14 -1.88 64.82
CA ARG A 904 50.13 -0.99 65.46
C ARG A 904 50.12 0.55 65.21
N LYS A 905 48.90 1.05 64.89
CA LYS A 905 48.40 2.46 64.98
C LYS A 905 49.01 3.47 63.97
N GLY A 906 48.36 4.58 63.59
CA GLY A 906 46.93 4.94 63.69
C GLY A 906 46.62 6.42 64.02
N ARG A 907 45.60 7.00 63.33
CA ARG A 907 44.75 8.17 63.69
C ARG A 907 45.24 9.63 63.44
N SER A 908 44.77 10.20 62.31
CA SER A 908 43.98 11.46 62.18
C SER A 908 44.53 12.90 62.45
N GLU A 909 44.14 13.81 61.52
CA GLU A 909 43.59 15.18 61.73
C GLU A 909 44.46 16.47 61.57
N LYS A 910 43.77 17.58 61.17
CA LYS A 910 44.11 19.03 61.20
C LYS A 910 45.03 19.57 60.08
N VAL A 911 44.91 20.82 59.56
CA VAL A 911 43.95 21.98 59.74
C VAL A 911 44.05 22.90 58.48
N GLY A 912 43.12 23.82 58.12
CA GLY A 912 41.73 24.07 58.55
C GLY A 912 41.33 25.56 58.76
N ARG A 913 40.23 26.02 58.10
CA ARG A 913 39.38 27.23 58.33
C ARG A 913 39.71 28.60 57.65
N ARG A 914 38.71 29.14 56.91
CA ARG A 914 38.00 30.47 57.01
C ARG A 914 37.23 30.71 55.67
N ALA A 915 35.97 31.16 55.54
CA ALA A 915 35.05 32.08 56.25
C ALA A 915 35.19 33.57 55.81
N ALA A 916 34.13 34.37 55.51
CA ALA A 916 32.67 34.11 55.37
C ALA A 916 31.88 35.34 54.81
N ARG A 917 30.58 35.15 54.45
CA ARG A 917 29.45 36.15 54.38
C ARG A 917 29.49 37.27 53.29
N SER A 918 28.42 38.04 52.98
CA SER A 918 26.94 37.83 52.94
C SER A 918 26.18 39.12 52.55
N LYS A 919 24.97 39.00 51.96
CA LYS A 919 23.79 39.94 51.90
C LYS A 919 23.45 40.70 50.60
N GLU A 920 22.25 40.39 50.12
CA GLU A 920 21.12 41.27 49.71
C GLU A 920 21.32 42.80 49.65
N ARG A 921 20.85 43.44 48.55
CA ARG A 921 19.49 44.07 48.55
C ARG A 921 18.99 44.56 47.18
N THR A 922 17.67 44.57 47.09
CA THR A 922 16.73 45.02 46.04
C THR A 922 16.81 46.51 45.62
N GLY A 923 16.42 46.82 44.37
CA GLY A 923 15.46 47.91 44.11
C GLY A 923 15.66 48.85 42.89
N GLY A 924 14.56 49.17 42.19
CA GLY A 924 14.37 50.53 41.60
C GLY A 924 14.24 50.67 40.07
N ARG A 925 13.01 50.90 39.57
CA ARG A 925 12.69 51.38 38.20
C ARG A 925 13.27 52.78 37.89
N LYS A 926 13.55 53.08 36.61
CA LYS A 926 12.99 54.28 35.89
C LYS A 926 13.25 54.25 34.35
N ARG A 927 12.61 55.18 33.62
CA ARG A 927 12.63 55.35 32.14
C ARG A 927 13.32 56.67 31.71
N ALA A 928 14.03 56.66 30.58
CA ALA A 928 14.29 57.75 29.61
C ALA A 928 14.88 57.07 28.33
N ALA A 929 14.64 57.42 27.06
CA ALA A 929 14.49 58.70 26.32
C ALA A 929 15.84 59.43 26.09
N ALA A 930 16.18 59.97 24.90
CA ALA A 930 15.54 59.95 23.56
C ALA A 930 16.41 59.09 22.57
N SER A 931 16.58 59.26 21.24
CA SER A 931 16.12 60.14 20.12
C SER A 931 16.33 59.36 18.79
N ALA A 932 15.75 59.59 17.60
CA ALA A 932 15.21 60.78 16.88
C ALA A 932 16.30 61.67 16.23
N PRO A 933 16.09 62.31 15.04
CA PRO A 933 14.83 62.59 14.30
C PRO A 933 14.64 61.70 13.04
N ALA A 934 13.53 61.64 12.28
CA ALA A 934 12.43 62.59 11.92
C ALA A 934 12.87 63.67 10.89
N SER A 935 12.05 64.20 9.97
CA SER A 935 10.68 63.88 9.45
C SER A 935 10.56 64.53 8.02
N GLU A 936 9.46 64.94 7.34
CA GLU A 936 8.03 65.17 7.68
C GLU A 936 7.12 65.40 6.42
N ARG A 937 5.84 64.94 6.45
CA ARG A 937 4.63 65.52 5.78
C ARG A 937 4.49 65.54 4.22
N GLU A 938 3.35 65.90 3.58
CA GLU A 938 1.97 66.31 4.01
C GLU A 938 0.84 65.90 3.01
N ARG A 939 -0.38 65.56 3.51
CA ARG A 939 -1.78 65.92 3.08
C ARG A 939 -2.23 65.92 1.57
N ARG A 940 -3.52 66.01 1.15
CA ARG A 940 -4.85 66.23 1.79
C ARG A 940 -6.05 65.79 0.89
N GLU A 941 -7.17 65.36 1.51
CA GLU A 941 -8.60 65.58 1.10
C GLU A 941 -9.08 65.13 -0.33
N ARG A 942 -10.38 64.93 -0.67
CA ARG A 942 -11.67 65.33 -0.05
C ARG A 942 -12.89 64.46 -0.48
N THR A 943 -13.82 64.22 0.48
CA THR A 943 -15.29 64.02 0.41
C THR A 943 -16.06 63.62 -0.88
N ALA A 944 -16.92 62.58 -0.80
CA ALA A 944 -18.41 62.64 -0.78
C ALA A 944 -19.03 61.25 -1.13
N ALA A 945 -20.02 60.59 -0.50
CA ALA A 945 -21.09 60.88 0.48
C ALA A 945 -22.53 61.01 -0.10
N LYS A 946 -23.38 59.96 0.07
CA LYS A 946 -24.85 59.96 0.36
C LYS A 946 -25.47 58.53 0.27
N THR A 947 -26.10 58.00 1.33
CA THR A 947 -27.58 57.88 1.64
C THR A 947 -28.43 57.12 0.62
N GLY A 948 -29.39 56.25 0.96
CA GLY A 948 -29.94 55.79 2.26
C GLY A 948 -30.69 54.44 2.08
N SER A 949 -30.94 53.63 3.12
CA SER A 949 -32.13 53.62 4.01
C SER A 949 -33.39 52.93 3.42
N GLU A 950 -34.11 52.17 4.26
CA GLU A 950 -35.36 51.43 3.97
C GLU A 950 -35.17 50.20 3.03
N GLY A 951 -36.00 49.15 3.06
CA GLY A 951 -37.07 48.81 4.03
C GLY A 951 -38.16 47.94 3.39
N GLY A 952 -38.71 46.97 4.13
CA GLY A 952 -39.97 46.31 3.77
C GLY A 952 -39.92 44.91 3.15
N SER A 953 -40.83 44.09 3.64
CA SER A 953 -41.18 42.70 3.29
C SER A 953 -41.64 42.43 1.85
N GLY A 954 -41.43 41.18 1.39
CA GLY A 954 -42.54 40.34 0.92
C GLY A 954 -42.59 39.88 -0.55
N GLY A 955 -43.22 38.72 -0.77
CA GLY A 955 -44.09 38.51 -1.95
C GLY A 955 -43.48 37.86 -3.22
N ALA A 956 -43.59 36.53 -3.28
CA ALA A 956 -43.62 35.66 -4.46
C ALA A 956 -43.71 36.27 -5.90
N ALA A 957 -42.83 35.82 -6.80
CA ALA A 957 -42.94 36.01 -8.26
C ALA A 957 -42.41 34.82 -9.11
N TRP A 958 -42.90 33.60 -8.87
CA TRP A 958 -42.53 32.42 -9.68
C TRP A 958 -43.44 32.28 -10.92
N LYS A 959 -42.99 32.79 -12.09
CA LYS A 959 -43.38 32.41 -13.48
C LYS A 959 -42.90 33.45 -14.51
N SER A 960 -42.17 33.01 -15.56
CA SER A 960 -42.21 33.53 -16.96
C SER A 960 -40.87 33.50 -17.75
N ALA A 961 -40.19 32.34 -17.85
CA ALA A 961 -38.99 32.18 -18.70
C ALA A 961 -39.03 30.96 -19.65
N TRP A 962 -40.22 30.59 -20.17
CA TRP A 962 -40.38 29.41 -21.05
C TRP A 962 -41.30 29.66 -22.25
N ARG A 963 -40.91 30.63 -23.10
CA ARG A 963 -41.36 30.81 -24.51
C ARG A 963 -40.63 31.97 -25.19
N ARG A 964 -39.80 31.66 -26.20
CA ARG A 964 -39.40 32.47 -27.40
C ARG A 964 -38.08 31.96 -28.00
N ALA A 965 -38.13 30.98 -28.90
CA ALA A 965 -36.98 30.57 -29.73
C ALA A 965 -37.38 29.71 -30.96
N SER A 966 -38.53 29.98 -31.60
CA SER A 966 -39.08 29.03 -32.59
C SER A 966 -40.11 29.59 -33.61
N THR A 967 -39.74 30.55 -34.46
CA THR A 967 -40.35 30.76 -35.82
C THR A 967 -39.63 31.85 -36.64
N ALA A 968 -38.59 31.46 -37.40
CA ALA A 968 -38.10 32.12 -38.62
C ALA A 968 -36.95 31.28 -39.20
N ALA A 969 -36.88 30.98 -40.50
CA ALA A 969 -37.89 31.02 -41.55
C ALA A 969 -37.57 29.92 -42.58
N SER A 970 -38.52 29.54 -43.42
CA SER A 970 -38.36 28.52 -44.47
C SER A 970 -38.85 29.06 -45.82
N GLY A 971 -37.99 29.07 -46.84
CA GLY A 971 -38.38 29.60 -48.15
C GLY A 971 -37.26 29.69 -49.20
N VAL A 972 -37.26 28.72 -50.13
CA VAL A 972 -36.88 28.84 -51.55
C VAL A 972 -35.46 29.32 -51.95
N GLY A 973 -34.73 28.43 -52.63
CA GLY A 973 -33.56 28.74 -53.48
C GLY A 973 -33.11 27.48 -54.23
N ALA A 974 -32.91 27.52 -55.55
CA ALA A 974 -32.91 26.31 -56.39
C ALA A 974 -31.78 26.20 -57.44
N ARG A 975 -31.50 24.95 -57.82
CA ARG A 975 -30.72 24.47 -58.99
C ARG A 975 -29.22 24.82 -59.07
N ARG A 976 -28.40 23.76 -58.98
CA ARG A 976 -27.45 23.41 -60.07
C ARG A 976 -27.43 21.88 -60.30
N ARG A 977 -27.10 21.48 -61.53
CA ARG A 977 -26.95 20.08 -62.01
C ARG A 977 -25.58 19.95 -62.71
N ARG A 978 -25.16 18.71 -63.00
CA ARG A 978 -23.95 18.27 -63.74
C ARG A 978 -22.71 18.11 -62.85
N ARG A 979 -21.79 17.15 -63.10
CA ARG A 979 -21.82 15.96 -64.00
C ARG A 979 -20.62 15.06 -63.65
N GLU A 980 -20.87 13.78 -63.43
CA GLU A 980 -19.93 12.67 -63.67
C GLU A 980 -20.77 11.55 -64.33
N SER A 981 -20.48 10.95 -65.50
CA SER A 981 -19.30 10.80 -66.37
C SER A 981 -18.63 9.41 -66.30
N ASP A 982 -19.38 8.38 -66.70
CA ASP A 982 -18.84 7.05 -67.03
C ASP A 982 -17.61 7.09 -67.95
N ARG A 983 -16.55 6.35 -67.55
CA ARG A 983 -15.48 5.70 -68.35
C ARG A 983 -14.33 5.29 -67.38
N GLY A 984 -13.88 4.04 -67.27
CA GLY A 984 -14.44 2.75 -67.73
C GLY A 984 -13.38 1.66 -67.98
N VAL A 985 -13.84 0.40 -68.04
CA VAL A 985 -13.27 -0.72 -68.83
C VAL A 985 -12.06 -1.52 -68.29
N ARG A 986 -12.29 -2.85 -68.12
CA ARG A 986 -11.34 -4.00 -68.02
C ARG A 986 -10.53 -4.14 -66.71
N ARG A 987 -10.14 -5.35 -66.26
CA ARG A 987 -10.20 -6.71 -66.88
C ARG A 987 -11.04 -7.71 -66.05
N ARG A 988 -11.49 -8.81 -66.70
CA ARG A 988 -11.99 -10.04 -66.03
C ARG A 988 -10.85 -11.03 -65.81
N GLY A 989 -11.03 -11.94 -64.85
CA GLY A 989 -10.16 -13.10 -64.62
C GLY A 989 -10.84 -14.14 -63.71
N GLN A 990 -11.80 -14.91 -64.25
CA GLN A 990 -12.20 -16.20 -63.65
C GLN A 990 -11.14 -17.24 -64.06
N GLY A 991 -10.80 -18.24 -63.26
CA GLY A 991 -11.22 -18.63 -61.91
C GLY A 991 -10.62 -20.03 -61.63
N TRP A 992 -11.01 -20.74 -60.57
CA TRP A 992 -10.88 -22.20 -60.53
C TRP A 992 -11.93 -22.82 -59.59
N THR A 993 -12.29 -24.06 -59.86
CA THR A 993 -13.42 -24.77 -59.24
C THR A 993 -12.96 -26.03 -58.52
N GLY A 994 -13.54 -26.33 -57.37
CA GLY A 994 -13.41 -27.63 -56.71
C GLY A 994 -14.46 -27.76 -55.61
N GLY A 995 -15.25 -28.83 -55.66
CA GLY A 995 -16.30 -29.10 -54.67
C GLY A 995 -16.82 -30.52 -54.79
N ALA A 996 -17.36 -31.03 -53.70
CA ALA A 996 -18.10 -32.29 -53.64
C ALA A 996 -19.13 -32.19 -52.50
N THR A 997 -20.33 -32.70 -52.74
CA THR A 997 -21.44 -32.75 -51.77
C THR A 997 -21.82 -34.19 -51.50
N VAL A 998 -21.88 -34.56 -50.21
CA VAL A 998 -23.03 -35.26 -49.60
C VAL A 998 -23.26 -34.57 -48.24
#